data_AF-A0A816JY60-F1
#
_entry.id   AF-A0A816JY60-F1
#
_cell.length_a   1.000
_cell.length_b   1.000
_cell.length_c   1.000
_cell.angle_alpha   90.00
_cell.angle_beta   90.00
_cell.angle_gamma   90.00
#
_symmetry.space_group_name_H-M   'P 1'
#
loop_
_entity.id
_entity.type
_entity.pdbx_description
1 polymer ?
#
loop_
_entity_poly.entity_id
_entity_poly.type
_entity_poly.pdbx_seq_one_letter_code
_entity_poly.pdbx_strand_id
1 'polypeptide(L)'
;MSRNDISDEEVDDHELEEEGGQPVHGDPVENPDNDDEDEEEEEEGDNEYDKNDGFIVSDEEEEDDEEEEERQNSDGEKKKKKKKKRRKKDEDLDEEDYLLLQDNNPKFQKRKYKRLKKAQREFGQGGSSDDDFDGSSGAGRSAEDKIKDDLFDDVDVDLPDDDVGDEEELPVEEDVVGSEDEMADFIVDEDGNGHRRKGDHKKKKYRQGSDISALRDASEIFGDVDELLLIRKKGLASSERVERRLEDEFEPTVLSDKYMTGKDDEIRQLDMPERMQISEESTGSPPIDELSIEEESNWIYAQFTSLLKDPDGLHIFGGPGFSVKKDDIAKFLELHHVQKLEIPFIAMYRKEQCRSLLDSSDISELNIEKKPETKWHKVFWMIQDLDRKWLLLRKRKMALHGYYTKRFEEESRRVYDETRLNLNQYLFESVIKSLKVAETEREVDDVDSKFNLHFPAGEVGIDEGQYKRPKRKSQYSICSKAGLWEVANKFGYSAEQLGLALSLEKLVDELEDAKETPEEKALNFVCAMFENPQAVLRGARHMAAVEISCEPSVKKYVRGIYMENAVVSTSPTADGNGVIDSFHQFSGVKWLREKPLSKFEGSQWLLIQKAEEEKLLQVTFKLPENCMNRLISDCNEHYLSVGVSKYAQLWNEQRKLILEDALHTFILPSMEKEARSLLTIRAKSRLLSEYGQALWNKVSAGPYQKKEMDISSDEESALRVMACCWGPGKPPNTFVMLDSSGEVLDVLYAGSLTLRSQNVSDQQRKKNDQDRVLKFMMDHQPHVLALGAVNLSCTRLKDDIYEVIFQVVEEKPRDVEHGMDDLTIVYVDESLPRLYENSRISGEQLPQQSGIVKRAVALGRYLQNPLAMAATLCGPGREILSWKLHPLENFLQVDEKYGMVEQVMVDITNQVGIDINLAASHEWFCSPLQFISGLGPRKAASLQRSLVRAGSILVRKDLIMHGLGKKVFVNAAGFLRIRRSGLAASSSQFIDLLDDTRIHPESYGLAQELAKDIYDQDVRDDSNDDEDAIEMAIEHVRDRPGSLRKVVLEEYLASKKRENKKETYGNIMRELSCGFQDWRMPYKDPTPDEEFYMNSGETEDTIAEGRIVQATVRRLQSGRAICVLDSGLTGMLTKEDFVR
;
A
#
# COMPACT_ATOMS: atom_id res chain seq x y z
N MET A 1 -63.78 -13.13 11.61
CA MET A 1 -63.58 -12.40 12.89
C MET A 1 -63.06 -13.39 13.90
N SER A 2 -62.17 -12.94 14.80
CA SER A 2 -61.63 -13.69 15.94
C SER A 2 -60.68 -14.86 15.64
N ARG A 3 -59.82 -15.07 16.64
CA ARG A 3 -58.76 -16.05 16.87
C ARG A 3 -59.20 -17.51 16.74
N ASN A 4 -58.20 -18.39 16.63
CA ASN A 4 -58.25 -19.78 17.09
C ASN A 4 -56.99 -20.06 17.94
N ASP A 5 -57.04 -21.13 18.72
CA ASP A 5 -56.10 -21.44 19.82
C ASP A 5 -55.52 -22.87 19.70
N ILE A 6 -54.32 -23.08 20.27
CA ILE A 6 -53.91 -24.19 21.16
C ILE A 6 -54.01 -25.69 20.70
N SER A 7 -52.82 -26.33 20.67
CA SER A 7 -52.41 -27.69 21.15
C SER A 7 -52.58 -29.05 20.40
N ASP A 8 -51.67 -29.96 20.84
CA ASP A 8 -51.70 -31.44 21.00
C ASP A 8 -51.30 -32.44 19.88
N GLU A 9 -50.45 -33.40 20.31
CA GLU A 9 -50.36 -34.89 20.09
C GLU A 9 -50.58 -35.51 18.68
N GLU A 10 -50.09 -36.69 18.26
CA GLU A 10 -49.00 -37.67 18.55
C GLU A 10 -49.10 -38.77 17.41
N VAL A 11 -48.23 -39.81 17.40
CA VAL A 11 -48.32 -41.08 16.59
C VAL A 11 -48.10 -40.94 15.05
N ASP A 12 -47.25 -41.68 14.29
CA ASP A 12 -46.55 -42.99 14.30
C ASP A 12 -47.18 -44.06 13.35
N ASP A 13 -46.46 -45.17 13.07
CA ASP A 13 -46.75 -46.32 12.13
C ASP A 13 -46.65 -46.03 10.60
N HIS A 14 -46.36 -46.97 9.67
CA HIS A 14 -45.49 -48.18 9.57
C HIS A 14 -45.35 -48.53 8.06
N GLU A 15 -44.30 -49.20 7.53
CA GLU A 15 -44.11 -50.67 7.29
C GLU A 15 -42.73 -50.84 6.57
N LEU A 16 -41.85 -51.81 6.92
CA LEU A 16 -41.56 -53.11 6.24
C LEU A 16 -41.12 -53.01 4.74
N GLU A 17 -40.19 -53.81 4.17
CA GLU A 17 -39.55 -55.08 4.56
C GLU A 17 -38.20 -55.29 3.78
N GLU A 18 -37.38 -56.30 4.15
CA GLU A 18 -36.31 -57.10 3.45
C GLU A 18 -35.63 -56.66 2.09
N GLU A 19 -34.47 -57.17 1.62
CA GLU A 19 -33.62 -58.34 1.93
C GLU A 19 -32.11 -58.08 1.57
N GLY A 20 -31.21 -59.06 1.77
CA GLY A 20 -29.74 -58.91 1.74
C GLY A 20 -28.99 -58.95 0.38
N GLY A 21 -27.66 -58.70 0.42
CA GLY A 21 -26.79 -58.67 -0.76
C GLY A 21 -25.28 -58.50 -0.50
N GLN A 22 -24.60 -59.55 -0.03
CA GLN A 22 -23.12 -59.70 0.00
C GLN A 22 -22.60 -60.46 -1.25
N PRO A 23 -21.27 -60.61 -1.50
CA PRO A 23 -20.12 -59.72 -1.28
C PRO A 23 -19.19 -59.70 -2.54
N VAL A 24 -17.86 -59.93 -2.38
CA VAL A 24 -16.74 -60.11 -3.36
C VAL A 24 -15.86 -58.85 -3.52
N HIS A 25 -14.73 -58.74 -2.80
CA HIS A 25 -13.39 -59.33 -3.06
C HIS A 25 -12.74 -58.86 -4.39
N GLY A 26 -11.54 -58.26 -4.39
CA GLY A 26 -10.72 -57.82 -3.25
C GLY A 26 -9.33 -57.29 -3.66
N ASP A 27 -8.60 -56.75 -2.68
CA ASP A 27 -7.32 -57.29 -2.15
C ASP A 27 -6.35 -58.07 -3.06
N PRO A 28 -5.03 -58.08 -2.75
CA PRO A 28 -4.22 -57.01 -2.09
C PRO A 28 -2.75 -56.92 -2.63
N VAL A 29 -1.92 -56.03 -2.03
CA VAL A 29 -0.42 -55.95 -2.08
C VAL A 29 0.27 -55.88 -3.47
N GLU A 30 1.56 -55.54 -3.63
CA GLU A 30 2.64 -55.06 -2.74
C GLU A 30 3.11 -53.67 -3.26
N ASN A 31 3.64 -52.70 -2.48
CA ASN A 31 4.84 -52.67 -1.60
C ASN A 31 6.19 -52.69 -2.39
N PRO A 32 7.27 -52.04 -1.89
CA PRO A 32 7.40 -50.57 -1.80
C PRO A 32 8.81 -50.07 -2.26
N ASP A 33 9.21 -48.90 -1.73
CA ASP A 33 10.59 -48.38 -1.53
C ASP A 33 11.36 -47.75 -2.72
N ASN A 34 12.11 -46.69 -2.35
CA ASN A 34 13.33 -46.14 -2.98
C ASN A 34 13.23 -45.48 -4.39
N ASP A 35 14.06 -44.49 -4.74
CA ASP A 35 15.26 -43.89 -4.10
C ASP A 35 15.17 -42.34 -4.04
N ASP A 36 15.77 -41.72 -3.01
CA ASP A 36 16.11 -40.29 -2.94
C ASP A 36 17.48 -40.15 -2.24
N GLU A 37 18.55 -39.88 -2.99
CA GLU A 37 19.75 -39.10 -2.58
C GLU A 37 20.73 -38.98 -3.76
N ASP A 38 21.09 -37.76 -4.15
CA ASP A 38 22.44 -37.31 -4.55
C ASP A 38 22.44 -35.81 -4.95
N GLU A 39 23.59 -35.15 -4.75
CA GLU A 39 23.82 -33.69 -4.84
C GLU A 39 24.20 -33.26 -6.31
N GLU A 40 24.53 -32.02 -6.71
CA GLU A 40 25.00 -30.77 -6.07
C GLU A 40 24.46 -29.51 -6.80
N GLU A 41 24.35 -28.38 -6.07
CA GLU A 41 24.82 -26.99 -6.33
C GLU A 41 25.04 -26.45 -7.79
N GLU A 42 24.97 -25.14 -8.13
CA GLU A 42 24.51 -23.88 -7.50
C GLU A 42 24.43 -22.76 -8.58
N GLU A 43 23.80 -21.61 -8.27
CA GLU A 43 24.37 -20.24 -8.50
C GLU A 43 23.40 -19.18 -7.89
N GLU A 44 23.76 -18.61 -6.73
CA GLU A 44 23.07 -17.47 -6.11
C GLU A 44 23.62 -16.10 -6.59
N GLY A 45 23.10 -15.00 -6.02
CA GLY A 45 23.63 -13.65 -6.18
C GLY A 45 23.68 -12.90 -4.84
N ASP A 46 24.90 -12.77 -4.30
CA ASP A 46 25.20 -12.34 -2.92
C ASP A 46 24.64 -10.98 -2.47
N ASN A 47 24.50 -10.85 -1.14
CA ASN A 47 24.99 -9.69 -0.38
C ASN A 47 25.58 -10.14 0.98
N GLU A 48 26.92 -10.16 1.10
CA GLU A 48 27.65 -10.23 2.38
C GLU A 48 27.38 -8.94 3.23
N TYR A 49 27.61 -8.80 4.54
CA TYR A 49 28.30 -9.54 5.62
C TYR A 49 27.43 -9.41 6.92
N ASP A 50 27.65 -10.10 8.05
CA ASP A 50 28.90 -10.33 8.79
C ASP A 50 28.88 -11.60 9.69
N LYS A 51 30.01 -11.90 10.36
CA LYS A 51 30.41 -13.24 10.84
C LYS A 51 30.10 -13.54 12.32
N ASN A 52 29.98 -14.84 12.66
CA ASN A 52 30.99 -15.59 13.45
C ASN A 52 30.58 -17.06 13.73
N ASP A 53 31.60 -17.95 13.81
CA ASP A 53 31.76 -19.22 14.58
C ASP A 53 30.59 -20.24 14.74
N GLY A 54 30.75 -21.57 14.64
CA GLY A 54 31.90 -22.42 14.26
C GLY A 54 31.93 -23.81 14.97
N PHE A 55 32.32 -24.89 14.26
CA PHE A 55 32.64 -26.26 14.77
C PHE A 55 31.46 -27.08 15.42
N ILE A 56 31.46 -28.42 15.58
CA ILE A 56 32.36 -29.57 15.20
C ILE A 56 31.44 -30.83 15.04
N VAL A 57 31.48 -31.64 13.96
CA VAL A 57 32.27 -32.87 13.66
C VAL A 57 32.19 -34.06 14.64
N SER A 58 31.60 -35.18 14.17
CA SER A 58 31.93 -36.59 14.49
C SER A 58 30.99 -37.48 13.64
N ASP A 59 31.35 -38.36 12.71
CA ASP A 59 32.43 -39.38 12.54
C ASP A 59 31.87 -40.82 12.72
N GLU A 60 32.58 -41.83 12.16
CA GLU A 60 32.38 -43.30 12.24
C GLU A 60 31.21 -43.93 11.40
N GLU A 61 31.33 -45.08 10.71
CA GLU A 61 32.47 -45.86 10.15
C GLU A 61 31.96 -47.04 9.25
N GLU A 62 32.78 -47.50 8.26
CA GLU A 62 32.93 -48.89 7.70
C GLU A 62 31.69 -49.70 7.14
N GLU A 63 31.74 -50.78 6.32
CA GLU A 63 32.72 -51.64 5.59
C GLU A 63 31.93 -52.32 4.41
N ASP A 64 32.30 -52.28 3.12
CA ASP A 64 33.15 -53.19 2.28
C ASP A 64 32.43 -54.32 1.45
N ASP A 65 33.20 -54.99 0.55
CA ASP A 65 32.93 -56.19 -0.32
C ASP A 65 31.93 -56.09 -1.53
N GLU A 66 32.34 -56.15 -2.82
CA GLU A 66 32.69 -57.31 -3.72
C GLU A 66 31.47 -57.90 -4.53
N GLU A 67 31.50 -58.45 -5.77
CA GLU A 67 32.55 -58.93 -6.73
C GLU A 67 32.03 -59.06 -8.22
N GLU A 68 32.93 -59.03 -9.23
CA GLU A 68 32.92 -59.63 -10.62
C GLU A 68 31.68 -59.55 -11.60
N GLU A 69 31.66 -60.23 -12.77
CA GLU A 69 32.15 -59.81 -14.12
C GLU A 69 31.01 -60.09 -15.18
N GLU A 70 31.08 -59.89 -16.52
CA GLU A 70 32.18 -59.93 -17.51
C GLU A 70 32.03 -58.89 -18.67
N ARG A 71 32.18 -59.32 -19.93
CA ARG A 71 32.42 -58.54 -21.16
C ARG A 71 31.22 -58.78 -22.16
N GLN A 72 31.15 -58.36 -23.44
CA GLN A 72 32.21 -58.12 -24.44
C GLN A 72 31.70 -57.43 -25.76
N ASN A 73 32.46 -56.42 -26.26
CA ASN A 73 32.75 -55.98 -27.64
C ASN A 73 31.74 -56.03 -28.83
N SER A 74 31.64 -54.94 -29.61
CA SER A 74 32.33 -54.81 -30.94
C SER A 74 32.11 -53.45 -31.68
N ASP A 75 33.05 -53.10 -32.58
CA ASP A 75 33.23 -51.76 -33.21
C ASP A 75 32.43 -51.46 -34.51
N GLY A 76 32.40 -50.19 -34.96
CA GLY A 76 31.66 -49.81 -36.19
C GLY A 76 31.97 -48.55 -37.04
N GLU A 77 32.68 -47.49 -36.58
CA GLU A 77 33.15 -46.30 -37.38
C GLU A 77 32.17 -45.53 -38.35
N LYS A 78 32.11 -44.18 -38.47
CA LYS A 78 33.22 -43.24 -38.80
C LYS A 78 32.74 -41.74 -38.90
N LYS A 79 33.54 -40.79 -38.37
CA LYS A 79 33.72 -39.35 -38.74
C LYS A 79 32.59 -38.29 -38.52
N LYS A 80 32.87 -37.28 -37.65
CA LYS A 80 33.21 -35.87 -38.05
C LYS A 80 33.60 -34.89 -36.90
N LYS A 81 34.86 -34.41 -36.93
CA LYS A 81 35.44 -33.11 -36.46
C LYS A 81 34.72 -32.19 -35.43
N LYS A 82 35.39 -31.91 -34.29
CA LYS A 82 35.76 -30.58 -33.69
C LYS A 82 36.72 -30.85 -32.50
N LYS A 83 37.94 -30.28 -32.37
CA LYS A 83 38.40 -28.89 -32.06
C LYS A 83 38.25 -28.50 -30.57
N LYS A 84 39.35 -28.54 -29.78
CA LYS A 84 39.43 -28.04 -28.37
C LYS A 84 40.84 -27.49 -28.06
N LYS A 85 40.96 -26.23 -27.61
CA LYS A 85 42.10 -25.69 -26.82
C LYS A 85 41.72 -24.31 -26.23
N ARG A 86 41.83 -24.13 -24.90
CA ARG A 86 41.54 -22.87 -24.17
C ARG A 86 42.75 -21.90 -24.22
N ARG A 87 42.49 -20.60 -24.05
CA ARG A 87 43.43 -19.58 -23.53
C ARG A 87 42.64 -18.58 -22.67
N LYS A 88 43.32 -17.88 -21.75
CA LYS A 88 42.74 -16.86 -20.87
C LYS A 88 42.12 -15.67 -21.64
N LYS A 89 41.04 -15.14 -21.08
CA LYS A 89 40.76 -13.72 -20.78
C LYS A 89 40.75 -13.64 -19.22
N ASP A 90 41.04 -12.56 -18.52
CA ASP A 90 41.06 -11.11 -18.82
C ASP A 90 39.63 -10.54 -18.98
N GLU A 91 38.96 -10.36 -17.85
CA GLU A 91 37.72 -9.59 -17.70
C GLU A 91 38.01 -8.08 -17.79
N ASP A 92 37.45 -7.44 -18.82
CA ASP A 92 37.25 -6.00 -18.86
C ASP A 92 35.77 -5.79 -18.46
N LEU A 93 35.46 -4.83 -17.59
CA LEU A 93 34.06 -4.45 -17.28
C LEU A 93 33.34 -3.96 -18.55
N ASP A 94 32.05 -4.28 -18.66
CA ASP A 94 31.27 -4.03 -19.87
C ASP A 94 30.81 -2.56 -19.97
N GLU A 95 30.42 -2.11 -21.18
CA GLU A 95 30.07 -0.70 -21.42
C GLU A 95 28.82 -0.24 -20.63
N GLU A 96 28.01 -1.16 -20.10
CA GLU A 96 26.83 -0.86 -19.26
C GLU A 96 27.21 -0.57 -17.79
N ASP A 97 28.24 -1.22 -17.23
CA ASP A 97 28.77 -0.93 -15.88
C ASP A 97 29.34 0.50 -15.81
N TYR A 98 30.03 0.92 -16.87
CA TYR A 98 30.57 2.26 -17.01
C TYR A 98 29.50 3.35 -17.19
N LEU A 99 28.26 2.99 -17.56
CA LEU A 99 27.12 3.91 -17.63
C LEU A 99 26.44 4.07 -16.25
N LEU A 100 26.26 2.97 -15.51
CA LEU A 100 25.77 3.00 -14.12
C LEU A 100 26.65 3.88 -13.21
N LEU A 101 27.98 3.82 -13.40
CA LEU A 101 28.94 4.69 -12.70
C LEU A 101 28.93 6.16 -13.16
N GLN A 102 28.17 6.52 -14.20
CA GLN A 102 28.14 7.88 -14.76
C GLN A 102 26.88 8.68 -14.37
N ASP A 103 25.71 8.04 -14.31
CA ASP A 103 24.45 8.74 -14.03
C ASP A 103 24.36 9.26 -12.58
N ASN A 104 25.05 8.62 -11.62
CA ASN A 104 25.06 9.02 -10.21
C ASN A 104 26.07 10.14 -9.83
N ASN A 105 26.87 10.71 -10.77
CA ASN A 105 27.84 11.75 -10.39
C ASN A 105 28.17 12.79 -11.50
N PRO A 106 27.56 14.00 -11.47
CA PRO A 106 27.67 15.00 -12.53
C PRO A 106 28.99 15.82 -12.49
N LYS A 107 30.16 15.19 -12.33
CA LYS A 107 31.47 15.90 -12.25
C LYS A 107 32.74 15.15 -12.71
N PHE A 108 32.64 14.15 -13.60
CA PHE A 108 33.84 13.41 -14.07
C PHE A 108 34.35 13.83 -15.47
N GLN A 109 35.56 14.42 -15.55
CA GLN A 109 36.23 14.77 -16.82
C GLN A 109 37.46 13.89 -17.13
N LYS A 110 37.40 13.10 -18.21
CA LYS A 110 38.53 12.26 -18.68
C LYS A 110 39.73 13.08 -19.18
N ARG A 111 40.76 13.28 -18.34
CA ARG A 111 42.07 13.82 -18.75
C ARG A 111 42.91 12.77 -19.50
N LYS A 112 43.36 13.10 -20.71
CA LYS A 112 44.17 12.21 -21.57
C LYS A 112 45.66 12.30 -21.24
N TYR A 113 46.27 11.22 -20.71
CA TYR A 113 47.72 11.12 -20.58
C TYR A 113 48.39 10.55 -21.83
N LYS A 114 49.52 11.13 -22.24
CA LYS A 114 50.33 10.68 -23.39
C LYS A 114 51.42 9.70 -22.93
N ARG A 115 51.57 8.57 -23.62
CA ARG A 115 52.68 7.62 -23.42
C ARG A 115 54.02 8.30 -23.74
N LEU A 116 54.96 8.32 -22.78
CA LEU A 116 56.36 8.66 -23.05
C LEU A 116 57.12 7.39 -23.47
N LYS A 117 57.96 7.50 -24.50
CA LYS A 117 58.99 6.49 -24.84
C LYS A 117 60.37 7.07 -24.55
N LYS A 118 61.30 6.22 -24.11
CA LYS A 118 62.75 6.50 -24.10
C LYS A 118 63.48 5.37 -24.85
N ALA A 119 64.49 5.74 -25.64
CA ALA A 119 65.38 4.81 -26.36
C ALA A 119 66.54 4.37 -25.41
N GLN A 120 67.44 3.43 -25.70
CA GLN A 120 68.05 2.93 -26.96
C GLN A 120 68.12 1.36 -26.95
N ARG A 121 68.18 0.61 -28.07
CA ARG A 121 69.24 0.48 -29.11
C ARG A 121 70.58 -0.02 -28.50
N GLU A 122 71.27 -1.07 -28.99
CA GLU A 122 71.40 -1.59 -30.38
C GLU A 122 71.56 -3.15 -30.52
N PHE A 123 71.89 -3.60 -31.75
CA PHE A 123 72.20 -4.95 -32.31
C PHE A 123 72.77 -6.06 -31.37
N GLY A 124 72.66 -7.36 -31.68
CA GLY A 124 72.04 -8.07 -32.82
C GLY A 124 72.55 -9.54 -32.98
N GLN A 125 72.02 -10.32 -33.95
CA GLN A 125 72.21 -11.80 -34.11
C GLN A 125 71.52 -12.60 -32.96
N GLY A 126 70.95 -13.81 -33.07
CA GLY A 126 71.04 -14.94 -34.02
C GLY A 126 71.56 -16.18 -33.25
N GLY A 127 71.06 -17.43 -33.37
CA GLY A 127 69.91 -18.03 -34.06
C GLY A 127 70.10 -19.56 -34.27
N SER A 128 69.00 -20.34 -34.30
CA SER A 128 68.91 -21.80 -34.60
C SER A 128 69.14 -22.82 -33.47
N SER A 129 68.38 -23.93 -33.56
CA SER A 129 68.52 -25.29 -32.95
C SER A 129 68.58 -25.39 -31.41
N ASP A 130 67.81 -26.24 -30.73
CA ASP A 130 67.52 -27.68 -30.90
C ASP A 130 68.75 -28.56 -30.60
N ASP A 131 68.78 -29.23 -29.44
CA ASP A 131 68.63 -30.70 -29.32
C ASP A 131 68.92 -31.22 -27.89
N ASP A 132 68.33 -32.38 -27.58
CA ASP A 132 68.65 -33.40 -26.56
C ASP A 132 68.78 -33.06 -25.05
N PHE A 133 68.81 -34.01 -24.09
CA PHE A 133 68.12 -35.30 -23.81
C PHE A 133 68.97 -36.08 -22.76
N ASP A 134 68.36 -36.42 -21.62
CA ASP A 134 68.86 -37.34 -20.56
C ASP A 134 70.15 -36.93 -19.78
N GLY A 135 70.31 -37.47 -18.55
CA GLY A 135 71.35 -37.08 -17.59
C GLY A 135 71.18 -37.65 -16.16
N SER A 136 71.04 -38.97 -16.02
CA SER A 136 70.79 -39.67 -14.75
C SER A 136 71.95 -39.64 -13.71
N SER A 137 71.60 -39.89 -12.43
CA SER A 137 72.44 -40.21 -11.24
C SER A 137 73.25 -39.08 -10.55
N GLY A 138 73.49 -39.10 -9.22
CA GLY A 138 72.90 -39.94 -8.15
C GLY A 138 73.69 -40.01 -6.81
N ALA A 139 73.00 -40.47 -5.74
CA ALA A 139 73.48 -41.06 -4.45
C ALA A 139 73.99 -40.17 -3.27
N GLY A 140 73.60 -40.58 -2.03
CA GLY A 140 73.99 -40.04 -0.70
C GLY A 140 72.82 -39.34 0.04
N ARG A 141 72.17 -39.80 1.14
CA ARG A 141 72.54 -40.50 2.41
C ARG A 141 73.46 -39.66 3.34
N SER A 142 73.18 -39.47 4.65
CA SER A 142 72.09 -39.96 5.54
C SER A 142 72.13 -39.35 6.98
N ALA A 143 71.00 -39.37 7.71
CA ALA A 143 70.86 -39.47 9.19
C ALA A 143 71.34 -38.25 10.07
N GLU A 144 70.94 -38.05 11.35
CA GLU A 144 70.08 -38.80 12.31
C GLU A 144 69.50 -37.86 13.43
N ASP A 145 68.64 -38.35 14.33
CA ASP A 145 67.76 -37.54 15.23
C ASP A 145 68.32 -37.15 16.62
N LYS A 146 67.61 -36.27 17.40
CA LYS A 146 66.81 -36.66 18.61
C LYS A 146 66.30 -35.53 19.55
N ILE A 147 64.97 -35.45 19.72
CA ILE A 147 64.16 -35.48 20.99
C ILE A 147 64.41 -34.41 22.10
N LYS A 148 63.38 -33.63 22.50
CA LYS A 148 62.50 -33.89 23.69
C LYS A 148 61.36 -32.84 23.95
N ASP A 149 60.12 -33.34 24.03
CA ASP A 149 59.04 -33.19 25.06
C ASP A 149 58.84 -31.81 25.74
N ASP A 150 57.67 -31.13 25.71
CA ASP A 150 56.32 -31.36 26.35
C ASP A 150 56.13 -30.46 27.59
N LEU A 151 54.96 -30.20 28.20
CA LEU A 151 53.51 -30.07 27.84
C LEU A 151 52.77 -29.74 29.18
N PHE A 152 51.50 -29.28 29.15
CA PHE A 152 50.59 -29.09 30.33
C PHE A 152 50.98 -27.98 31.35
N ASP A 153 50.08 -27.39 32.17
CA ASP A 153 48.64 -27.04 32.05
C ASP A 153 48.25 -26.07 33.22
N ASP A 154 46.95 -25.80 33.38
CA ASP A 154 46.20 -25.70 34.65
C ASP A 154 46.08 -24.39 35.49
N VAL A 155 44.81 -23.94 35.61
CA VAL A 155 44.02 -23.29 36.69
C VAL A 155 44.49 -22.11 37.59
N ASP A 156 43.65 -21.04 37.55
CA ASP A 156 42.92 -20.34 38.64
C ASP A 156 43.60 -19.67 39.88
N VAL A 157 42.78 -18.80 40.50
CA VAL A 157 42.67 -18.42 41.94
C VAL A 157 43.21 -17.02 42.39
N ASP A 158 42.24 -16.21 42.85
CA ASP A 158 42.21 -15.12 43.86
C ASP A 158 43.04 -13.81 43.80
N LEU A 159 42.37 -12.76 44.31
CA LEU A 159 42.89 -11.47 44.81
C LEU A 159 43.59 -11.65 46.17
N PRO A 160 44.44 -10.69 46.61
CA PRO A 160 43.93 -9.72 47.60
C PRO A 160 44.54 -8.30 47.53
N ASP A 161 43.99 -7.41 48.36
CA ASP A 161 44.33 -5.98 48.55
C ASP A 161 45.47 -5.70 49.56
N ASP A 162 45.53 -4.44 50.05
CA ASP A 162 46.22 -3.91 51.25
C ASP A 162 47.76 -3.65 51.21
N ASP A 163 48.34 -2.62 51.85
CA ASP A 163 47.88 -1.34 52.47
C ASP A 163 49.12 -0.44 52.85
N VAL A 164 48.89 0.80 53.33
CA VAL A 164 49.78 1.74 54.09
C VAL A 164 50.84 2.53 53.28
N GLY A 165 51.00 3.85 53.42
CA GLY A 165 50.18 4.84 54.19
C GLY A 165 50.82 6.24 54.33
N ASP A 166 49.99 7.19 54.80
CA ASP A 166 50.18 8.48 55.53
C ASP A 166 51.33 9.48 55.26
N GLU A 167 50.97 10.76 55.11
CA GLU A 167 51.41 11.87 56.01
C GLU A 167 50.45 13.10 55.90
N GLU A 168 50.49 14.03 56.87
CA GLU A 168 49.41 15.02 57.17
C GLU A 168 49.63 16.45 56.62
N GLU A 169 48.55 17.21 56.35
CA GLU A 169 48.20 18.49 57.04
C GLU A 169 46.90 19.15 56.51
N LEU A 170 46.21 19.89 57.40
CA LEU A 170 45.03 20.77 57.20
C LEU A 170 45.45 22.24 57.47
N PRO A 171 44.63 23.34 57.31
CA PRO A 171 43.15 23.38 57.35
C PRO A 171 42.38 24.47 56.51
N VAL A 172 41.06 24.26 56.29
CA VAL A 172 39.91 25.19 56.57
C VAL A 172 39.84 26.58 55.82
N GLU A 173 38.70 27.21 55.43
CA GLU A 173 37.28 27.27 55.91
C GLU A 173 36.29 27.63 54.74
N GLU A 174 34.99 27.26 54.89
CA GLU A 174 33.71 27.96 54.52
C GLU A 174 33.52 28.78 53.19
N ASP A 175 32.29 29.03 52.66
CA ASP A 175 30.98 28.34 52.60
C ASP A 175 30.10 29.07 51.53
N VAL A 176 29.35 28.40 50.64
CA VAL A 176 27.89 28.07 50.66
C VAL A 176 26.92 29.24 50.32
N VAL A 177 25.76 28.90 49.73
CA VAL A 177 24.65 29.77 49.21
C VAL A 177 24.98 30.52 47.90
N GLY A 178 24.13 30.60 46.87
CA GLY A 178 22.76 30.08 46.66
C GLY A 178 21.78 31.20 46.23
N SER A 179 20.69 30.82 45.53
CA SER A 179 19.59 31.71 45.05
C SER A 179 20.01 32.77 43.99
N GLU A 180 19.15 33.31 43.12
CA GLU A 180 17.79 32.92 42.66
C GLU A 180 17.51 33.57 41.27
N ASP A 181 16.27 33.48 40.79
CA ASP A 181 15.80 33.98 39.49
C ASP A 181 15.96 35.51 39.28
N GLU A 182 15.90 35.98 38.02
CA GLU A 182 14.78 36.85 37.59
C GLU A 182 14.68 37.04 36.06
N MET A 183 13.51 37.49 35.60
CA MET A 183 13.09 37.49 34.19
C MET A 183 13.24 38.84 33.44
N ALA A 184 13.22 38.72 32.11
CA ALA A 184 12.53 39.61 31.16
C ALA A 184 13.10 41.00 30.79
N ASP A 185 12.44 41.54 29.76
CA ASP A 185 12.51 42.84 29.07
C ASP A 185 13.78 43.20 28.24
N PHE A 186 13.73 43.63 26.96
CA PHE A 186 12.82 44.53 26.21
C PHE A 186 13.13 46.01 26.58
N ILE A 187 13.34 47.00 25.68
CA ILE A 187 12.98 47.22 24.27
C ILE A 187 14.08 48.09 23.55
N VAL A 188 13.83 48.41 22.28
CA VAL A 188 14.26 49.55 21.40
C VAL A 188 15.67 49.62 20.81
N ASP A 189 15.71 49.49 19.47
CA ASP A 189 16.56 50.30 18.59
C ASP A 189 15.94 51.71 18.43
N GLU A 190 16.65 52.80 18.75
CA GLU A 190 16.30 54.12 18.20
C GLU A 190 17.53 55.03 17.96
N ASP A 191 17.47 55.75 16.84
CA ASP A 191 18.22 56.96 16.47
C ASP A 191 19.75 56.93 16.20
N GLY A 192 20.24 57.94 15.45
CA GLY A 192 21.67 58.35 15.55
C GLY A 192 22.50 58.65 14.28
N ASN A 193 21.96 59.22 13.19
CA ASN A 193 22.78 59.58 12.00
C ASN A 193 23.82 60.70 12.30
N GLY A 194 25.11 60.35 12.47
CA GLY A 194 26.10 61.16 13.22
C GLY A 194 27.52 61.40 12.63
N HIS A 195 27.64 61.65 11.33
CA HIS A 195 28.74 62.38 10.63
C HIS A 195 30.12 62.73 11.33
N ARG A 196 31.23 62.29 10.68
CA ARG A 196 32.56 62.98 10.42
C ARG A 196 33.89 62.50 11.07
N ARG A 197 34.67 61.79 10.21
CA ARG A 197 36.05 62.10 9.73
C ARG A 197 37.29 62.13 10.67
N LYS A 198 38.24 61.24 10.29
CA LYS A 198 39.72 61.40 10.21
C LYS A 198 40.57 61.46 11.50
N GLY A 199 41.36 60.39 11.69
CA GLY A 199 42.74 60.42 12.20
C GLY A 199 43.59 59.44 11.37
N ASP A 200 44.87 59.73 11.10
CA ASP A 200 45.72 58.91 10.22
C ASP A 200 47.21 58.93 10.66
N HIS A 201 47.93 57.82 10.40
CA HIS A 201 49.35 57.55 10.67
C HIS A 201 49.76 57.49 12.17
N LYS A 202 50.46 56.45 12.68
CA LYS A 202 51.81 56.01 12.22
C LYS A 202 52.22 54.60 12.72
N LYS A 203 53.28 54.04 12.10
CA LYS A 203 53.78 52.65 12.20
C LYS A 203 54.69 52.33 13.40
N LYS A 204 54.67 51.07 13.87
CA LYS A 204 55.81 50.16 14.19
C LYS A 204 55.30 48.85 14.84
N LYS A 205 55.89 47.65 14.76
CA LYS A 205 56.81 46.92 13.86
C LYS A 205 57.21 45.62 14.59
N TYR A 206 56.76 44.45 14.15
CA TYR A 206 57.41 43.12 14.35
C TYR A 206 56.97 42.30 13.12
N ARG A 207 57.83 41.98 12.13
CA ARG A 207 59.09 41.20 12.03
C ARG A 207 58.79 39.72 11.74
N GLN A 208 59.33 39.23 10.62
CA GLN A 208 58.97 37.95 9.98
C GLN A 208 59.79 36.76 10.48
N GLY A 209 59.13 35.60 10.44
CA GLY A 209 59.66 34.26 10.10
C GLY A 209 58.43 33.43 9.74
N SER A 210 58.10 33.02 8.50
CA SER A 210 58.83 32.79 7.24
C SER A 210 59.38 31.37 7.03
N ASP A 211 58.59 30.35 7.33
CA ASP A 211 58.73 29.01 6.74
C ASP A 211 58.38 29.06 5.25
N ILE A 212 59.41 29.22 4.42
CA ILE A 212 59.29 29.36 2.97
C ILE A 212 59.10 27.99 2.29
N SER A 213 59.38 26.86 2.97
CA SER A 213 59.08 25.52 2.45
C SER A 213 57.58 25.29 2.35
N ALA A 214 56.85 25.38 3.47
CA ALA A 214 55.43 25.05 3.53
C ALA A 214 54.55 25.80 2.49
N LEU A 215 54.86 27.08 2.22
CA LEU A 215 54.19 27.86 1.16
C LEU A 215 54.53 27.40 -0.26
N ARG A 216 55.75 26.93 -0.50
CA ARG A 216 56.17 26.37 -1.78
C ARG A 216 55.62 24.96 -2.00
N ASP A 217 55.66 24.12 -0.98
CA ASP A 217 55.12 22.76 -1.00
C ASP A 217 53.58 22.81 -1.23
N ALA A 218 52.89 23.74 -0.56
CA ALA A 218 51.48 24.03 -0.83
C ALA A 218 51.23 24.55 -2.26
N SER A 219 52.16 25.30 -2.85
CA SER A 219 52.02 25.82 -4.22
C SER A 219 52.24 24.75 -5.30
N GLU A 220 53.08 23.74 -5.04
CA GLU A 220 53.25 22.59 -5.94
C GLU A 220 52.08 21.59 -5.85
N ILE A 221 51.35 21.56 -4.73
CA ILE A 221 50.16 20.70 -4.53
C ILE A 221 48.84 21.37 -4.99
N PHE A 222 48.62 22.65 -4.65
CA PHE A 222 47.32 23.33 -4.85
C PHE A 222 47.31 24.42 -5.94
N GLY A 223 48.45 24.71 -6.57
CA GLY A 223 48.57 25.79 -7.56
C GLY A 223 48.90 27.15 -6.93
N ASP A 224 48.50 28.26 -7.55
CA ASP A 224 48.83 29.60 -7.05
C ASP A 224 48.05 29.92 -5.76
N VAL A 225 48.74 29.79 -4.63
CA VAL A 225 48.19 30.03 -3.29
C VAL A 225 47.74 31.48 -3.10
N ASP A 226 48.38 32.45 -3.75
CA ASP A 226 47.96 33.86 -3.68
C ASP A 226 46.65 34.10 -4.45
N GLU A 227 46.39 33.37 -5.54
CA GLU A 227 45.09 33.40 -6.24
C GLU A 227 43.97 32.79 -5.37
N LEU A 228 44.23 31.66 -4.71
CA LEU A 228 43.27 31.06 -3.77
C LEU A 228 43.00 31.95 -2.54
N LEU A 229 44.01 32.64 -2.01
CA LEU A 229 43.85 33.62 -0.94
C LEU A 229 43.11 34.89 -1.40
N LEU A 230 43.25 35.29 -2.67
CA LEU A 230 42.46 36.36 -3.28
C LEU A 230 40.99 35.96 -3.48
N ILE A 231 40.71 34.72 -3.88
CA ILE A 231 39.35 34.17 -3.96
C ILE A 231 38.71 34.14 -2.56
N ARG A 232 39.42 33.62 -1.55
CA ARG A 232 38.92 33.58 -0.16
C ARG A 232 38.68 34.99 0.41
N LYS A 233 39.52 35.97 0.07
CA LYS A 233 39.29 37.39 0.43
C LYS A 233 38.12 38.04 -0.32
N LYS A 234 37.83 37.64 -1.57
CA LYS A 234 36.61 38.07 -2.27
C LYS A 234 35.37 37.50 -1.60
N GLY A 235 35.34 36.21 -1.26
CA GLY A 235 34.22 35.59 -0.55
C GLY A 235 33.95 36.21 0.84
N LEU A 236 35.00 36.56 1.58
CA LEU A 236 34.88 37.29 2.85
C LEU A 236 34.44 38.76 2.69
N ALA A 237 34.60 39.36 1.50
CA ALA A 237 34.15 40.71 1.19
C ALA A 237 32.71 40.77 0.63
N SER A 238 32.14 39.63 0.22
CA SER A 238 30.75 39.49 -0.22
C SER A 238 29.84 38.90 0.88
N SER A 239 30.16 39.18 2.15
CA SER A 239 29.44 38.64 3.31
C SER A 239 28.15 39.38 3.63
N GLU A 240 27.26 39.50 2.63
CA GLU A 240 25.84 39.33 2.92
C GLU A 240 25.65 37.91 3.51
N ARG A 241 24.68 37.71 4.39
CA ARG A 241 24.38 36.36 4.90
C ARG A 241 23.84 35.51 3.74
N VAL A 242 24.70 34.71 3.13
CA VAL A 242 24.26 33.55 2.37
C VAL A 242 23.73 32.56 3.40
N GLU A 243 22.41 32.54 3.56
CA GLU A 243 21.70 31.49 4.27
C GLU A 243 22.04 30.17 3.55
N ARG A 244 22.73 29.27 4.26
CA ARG A 244 22.98 27.93 3.77
C ARG A 244 21.65 27.21 3.69
N ARG A 245 21.47 26.42 2.65
CA ARG A 245 20.26 25.62 2.50
C ARG A 245 20.35 24.44 3.44
N LEU A 246 19.20 23.93 3.89
CA LEU A 246 19.16 22.65 4.60
C LEU A 246 19.74 21.52 3.72
N GLU A 247 19.58 21.66 2.40
CA GLU A 247 20.19 20.86 1.32
C GLU A 247 21.74 20.85 1.34
N ASP A 248 22.40 21.85 1.96
CA ASP A 248 23.86 21.94 2.10
C ASP A 248 24.39 21.32 3.41
N GLU A 249 23.51 21.05 4.40
CA GLU A 249 23.89 20.66 5.76
C GLU A 249 23.33 19.32 6.25
N PHE A 250 22.34 18.74 5.57
CA PHE A 250 21.72 17.45 5.91
C PHE A 250 21.64 16.50 4.72
N GLU A 251 21.63 15.19 4.98
CA GLU A 251 21.43 14.17 3.95
C GLU A 251 20.01 14.24 3.35
N PRO A 252 19.83 13.95 2.04
CA PRO A 252 18.52 14.03 1.39
C PRO A 252 17.43 13.15 2.03
N THR A 253 17.81 12.01 2.60
CA THR A 253 16.95 11.10 3.36
C THR A 253 16.40 11.75 4.64
N VAL A 254 17.28 12.35 5.45
CA VAL A 254 16.90 13.08 6.67
C VAL A 254 15.98 14.27 6.33
N LEU A 255 16.18 14.89 5.16
CA LEU A 255 15.30 15.95 4.66
C LEU A 255 13.95 15.40 4.18
N SER A 256 13.89 14.29 3.44
CA SER A 256 12.61 13.69 3.01
C SER A 256 11.77 13.20 4.20
N ASP A 257 12.39 12.54 5.17
CA ASP A 257 11.71 11.98 6.34
C ASP A 257 11.08 13.06 7.23
N LYS A 258 11.74 14.23 7.32
CA LYS A 258 11.25 15.39 8.08
C LYS A 258 10.41 16.34 7.23
N TYR A 259 10.12 15.97 5.97
CA TYR A 259 9.40 16.78 5.00
C TYR A 259 10.03 18.16 4.78
N MET A 260 11.36 18.27 4.72
CA MET A 260 12.13 19.51 4.60
C MET A 260 12.90 19.62 3.27
N THR A 261 12.46 18.95 2.20
CA THR A 261 13.00 19.17 0.86
C THR A 261 12.39 20.42 0.21
N GLY A 262 13.04 20.98 -0.82
CA GLY A 262 12.47 22.10 -1.58
C GLY A 262 11.10 21.82 -2.20
N LYS A 263 10.82 20.56 -2.61
CA LYS A 263 9.48 20.13 -3.05
C LYS A 263 8.44 20.21 -1.93
N ASP A 264 8.82 19.85 -0.70
CA ASP A 264 7.90 19.92 0.45
C ASP A 264 7.58 21.38 0.83
N ASP A 265 8.50 22.33 0.58
CA ASP A 265 8.25 23.76 0.73
C ASP A 265 7.31 24.32 -0.35
N GLU A 266 7.43 23.89 -1.60
CA GLU A 266 6.44 24.21 -2.65
C GLU A 266 5.05 23.69 -2.26
N ILE A 267 4.97 22.44 -1.79
CA ILE A 267 3.72 21.81 -1.33
C ILE A 267 3.12 22.55 -0.13
N ARG A 268 3.94 22.99 0.83
CA ARG A 268 3.50 23.83 1.96
C ARG A 268 2.90 25.14 1.49
N GLN A 269 3.62 25.88 0.65
CA GLN A 269 3.28 27.25 0.26
C GLN A 269 2.02 27.33 -0.64
N LEU A 270 1.73 26.30 -1.44
CA LEU A 270 0.55 26.31 -2.31
C LEU A 270 -0.76 26.14 -1.51
N ASP A 271 -1.68 27.10 -1.66
CA ASP A 271 -3.01 27.09 -1.05
C ASP A 271 -3.99 26.17 -1.80
N MET A 272 -3.72 24.86 -1.72
CA MET A 272 -4.51 23.77 -2.28
C MET A 272 -4.36 22.53 -1.38
N PRO A 273 -5.40 21.69 -1.19
CA PRO A 273 -5.30 20.46 -0.40
C PRO A 273 -4.15 19.56 -0.86
N GLU A 274 -3.37 19.02 0.08
CA GLU A 274 -2.10 18.34 -0.24
C GLU A 274 -2.27 17.13 -1.16
N ARG A 275 -3.28 16.28 -0.91
CA ARG A 275 -3.62 15.13 -1.79
C ARG A 275 -3.97 15.56 -3.22
N MET A 276 -4.64 16.70 -3.40
CA MET A 276 -4.91 17.25 -4.74
C MET A 276 -3.61 17.64 -5.46
N GLN A 277 -2.64 18.23 -4.75
CA GLN A 277 -1.35 18.59 -5.35
C GLN A 277 -0.58 17.35 -5.83
N ILE A 278 -0.52 16.31 -5.00
CA ILE A 278 0.15 15.03 -5.31
C ILE A 278 -0.56 14.35 -6.50
N SER A 279 -1.91 14.37 -6.52
CA SER A 279 -2.69 13.86 -7.64
C SER A 279 -2.35 14.62 -8.94
N GLU A 280 -2.38 15.95 -8.91
CA GLU A 280 -2.11 16.80 -10.09
C GLU A 280 -0.67 16.72 -10.62
N GLU A 281 0.34 16.38 -9.80
CA GLU A 281 1.68 16.05 -10.32
C GLU A 281 1.63 14.83 -11.26
N SER A 282 0.79 13.83 -10.93
CA SER A 282 0.62 12.61 -11.72
C SER A 282 -0.38 12.76 -12.88
N THR A 283 -1.54 13.37 -12.66
CA THR A 283 -2.63 13.50 -13.65
C THR A 283 -2.43 14.70 -14.58
N GLY A 284 -1.74 15.75 -14.11
CA GLY A 284 -1.89 17.11 -14.64
C GLY A 284 -3.17 17.78 -14.11
N SER A 285 -3.19 19.11 -14.06
CA SER A 285 -4.35 19.85 -13.55
C SER A 285 -5.64 19.55 -14.33
N PRO A 286 -6.79 19.39 -13.63
CA PRO A 286 -8.06 19.12 -14.27
C PRO A 286 -8.56 20.30 -15.11
N PRO A 287 -9.46 20.05 -16.08
CA PRO A 287 -10.19 21.11 -16.75
C PRO A 287 -11.11 21.88 -15.79
N ILE A 288 -11.48 23.10 -16.17
CA ILE A 288 -12.34 24.00 -15.37
C ILE A 288 -13.54 24.50 -16.21
N ASP A 289 -13.56 24.16 -17.51
CA ASP A 289 -14.66 24.47 -18.42
C ASP A 289 -15.85 23.50 -18.26
N GLU A 290 -17.04 24.08 -18.26
CA GLU A 290 -18.34 23.39 -18.11
C GLU A 290 -18.51 22.22 -19.09
N LEU A 291 -18.03 22.36 -20.33
CA LEU A 291 -18.08 21.31 -21.35
C LEU A 291 -17.20 20.10 -21.01
N SER A 292 -15.96 20.30 -20.56
CA SER A 292 -15.11 19.20 -20.09
C SER A 292 -15.74 18.49 -18.87
N ILE A 293 -16.36 19.23 -17.95
CA ILE A 293 -17.02 18.66 -16.77
C ILE A 293 -18.27 17.87 -17.18
N GLU A 294 -19.01 18.30 -18.22
CA GLU A 294 -20.08 17.51 -18.82
C GLU A 294 -19.58 16.23 -19.52
N GLU A 295 -18.49 16.30 -20.29
CA GLU A 295 -17.85 15.14 -20.94
C GLU A 295 -17.34 14.13 -19.90
N GLU A 296 -16.68 14.60 -18.85
CA GLU A 296 -16.17 13.77 -17.75
C GLU A 296 -17.31 13.14 -16.94
N SER A 297 -18.29 13.92 -16.48
CA SER A 297 -19.42 13.38 -15.72
C SER A 297 -20.28 12.40 -16.54
N ASN A 298 -20.39 12.57 -17.86
CA ASN A 298 -20.97 11.56 -18.76
C ASN A 298 -20.16 10.26 -18.72
N TRP A 299 -18.84 10.33 -18.84
CA TRP A 299 -17.96 9.17 -18.84
C TRP A 299 -17.94 8.45 -17.49
N ILE A 300 -17.77 9.18 -16.38
CA ILE A 300 -17.81 8.63 -15.02
C ILE A 300 -19.16 7.93 -14.77
N TYR A 301 -20.27 8.55 -15.14
CA TYR A 301 -21.61 7.95 -15.01
C TYR A 301 -21.75 6.66 -15.83
N ALA A 302 -21.22 6.62 -17.06
CA ALA A 302 -21.21 5.41 -17.89
C ALA A 302 -20.37 4.28 -17.27
N GLN A 303 -19.15 4.56 -16.81
CA GLN A 303 -18.29 3.57 -16.14
C GLN A 303 -18.93 3.08 -14.83
N PHE A 304 -19.46 3.98 -14.01
CA PHE A 304 -20.12 3.64 -12.74
C PHE A 304 -21.37 2.79 -12.95
N THR A 305 -22.19 3.11 -13.97
CA THR A 305 -23.35 2.29 -14.38
C THR A 305 -22.94 0.93 -14.96
N SER A 306 -21.71 0.80 -15.48
CA SER A 306 -21.13 -0.49 -15.87
C SER A 306 -20.74 -1.32 -14.64
N LEU A 307 -20.04 -0.70 -13.67
CA LEU A 307 -19.64 -1.33 -12.41
C LEU A 307 -20.84 -1.80 -11.57
N LEU A 308 -21.95 -1.04 -11.54
CA LEU A 308 -23.18 -1.46 -10.85
C LEU A 308 -23.89 -2.69 -11.47
N LYS A 309 -23.51 -3.12 -12.68
CA LYS A 309 -23.99 -4.37 -13.29
C LYS A 309 -23.11 -5.57 -12.94
N ASP A 310 -21.91 -5.33 -12.42
CA ASP A 310 -21.02 -6.38 -11.93
C ASP A 310 -21.47 -6.83 -10.53
N PRO A 311 -21.54 -8.15 -10.24
CA PRO A 311 -21.95 -8.64 -8.92
C PRO A 311 -21.10 -8.07 -7.78
N ASP A 312 -19.77 -8.06 -7.94
CA ASP A 312 -18.82 -7.47 -6.98
C ASP A 312 -19.09 -5.97 -6.75
N GLY A 313 -19.45 -5.23 -7.80
CA GLY A 313 -19.78 -3.80 -7.73
C GLY A 313 -21.05 -3.54 -6.94
N LEU A 314 -22.11 -4.32 -7.18
CA LEU A 314 -23.37 -4.21 -6.44
C LEU A 314 -23.17 -4.50 -4.93
N HIS A 315 -22.26 -5.42 -4.58
CA HIS A 315 -21.87 -5.68 -3.19
C HIS A 315 -21.06 -4.56 -2.52
N ILE A 316 -20.34 -3.72 -3.28
CA ILE A 316 -19.59 -2.57 -2.73
C ILE A 316 -20.53 -1.41 -2.37
N PHE A 317 -21.65 -1.26 -3.07
CA PHE A 317 -22.57 -0.11 -2.95
C PHE A 317 -23.94 -0.43 -2.31
N GLY A 318 -24.00 -1.44 -1.43
CA GLY A 318 -25.17 -1.66 -0.57
C GLY A 318 -26.36 -2.40 -1.19
N GLY A 319 -26.22 -2.97 -2.39
CA GLY A 319 -27.21 -3.89 -2.97
C GLY A 319 -28.24 -3.27 -3.94
N PRO A 320 -29.28 -4.04 -4.30
CA PRO A 320 -30.20 -3.70 -5.40
C PRO A 320 -31.16 -2.56 -5.02
N GLY A 321 -30.84 -1.35 -5.48
CA GLY A 321 -31.67 -0.15 -5.30
C GLY A 321 -30.89 1.16 -5.38
N PHE A 322 -29.56 1.11 -5.21
CA PHE A 322 -28.69 2.28 -5.30
C PHE A 322 -28.72 2.93 -6.70
N SER A 323 -28.86 4.26 -6.76
CA SER A 323 -29.05 5.01 -8.01
C SER A 323 -28.49 6.44 -7.91
N VAL A 324 -27.36 6.65 -8.57
CA VAL A 324 -26.66 7.94 -8.68
C VAL A 324 -27.28 8.81 -9.78
N LYS A 325 -27.36 10.13 -9.56
CA LYS A 325 -27.70 11.10 -10.61
C LYS A 325 -26.43 11.68 -11.23
N LYS A 326 -26.39 11.75 -12.57
CA LYS A 326 -25.29 12.43 -13.31
C LYS A 326 -25.06 13.86 -12.80
N ASP A 327 -26.14 14.61 -12.57
CA ASP A 327 -26.09 16.00 -12.11
C ASP A 327 -25.35 16.16 -10.77
N ASP A 328 -25.38 15.15 -9.90
CA ASP A 328 -24.68 15.18 -8.62
C ASP A 328 -23.19 14.84 -8.79
N ILE A 329 -22.82 13.99 -9.77
CA ILE A 329 -21.42 13.78 -10.18
C ILE A 329 -20.85 15.08 -10.75
N ALA A 330 -21.58 15.78 -11.62
CA ALA A 330 -21.12 17.04 -12.22
C ALA A 330 -20.83 18.12 -11.16
N LYS A 331 -21.70 18.25 -10.13
CA LYS A 331 -21.45 19.14 -8.98
C LYS A 331 -20.28 18.68 -8.12
N PHE A 332 -20.08 17.37 -7.92
CA PHE A 332 -18.90 16.88 -7.21
C PHE A 332 -17.62 17.31 -7.94
N LEU A 333 -17.56 17.17 -9.26
CA LEU A 333 -16.41 17.65 -10.06
C LEU A 333 -16.25 19.17 -9.97
N GLU A 334 -17.33 19.96 -9.98
CA GLU A 334 -17.25 21.42 -9.76
C GLU A 334 -16.62 21.76 -8.39
N LEU A 335 -17.10 21.11 -7.32
CA LEU A 335 -16.58 21.29 -5.96
C LEU A 335 -15.12 20.83 -5.85
N HIS A 336 -14.77 19.70 -6.46
CA HIS A 336 -13.46 19.07 -6.41
C HIS A 336 -12.42 19.83 -7.26
N HIS A 337 -12.70 20.07 -8.54
CA HIS A 337 -11.75 20.67 -9.49
C HIS A 337 -11.68 22.19 -9.39
N VAL A 338 -12.82 22.88 -9.27
CA VAL A 338 -12.89 24.36 -9.33
C VAL A 338 -12.74 24.96 -7.94
N GLN A 339 -13.55 24.50 -6.98
CA GLN A 339 -13.54 25.05 -5.62
C GLN A 339 -12.38 24.48 -4.77
N LYS A 340 -11.78 23.35 -5.20
CA LYS A 340 -10.71 22.61 -4.49
C LYS A 340 -11.15 22.16 -3.10
N LEU A 341 -12.31 21.50 -3.04
CA LEU A 341 -12.89 20.91 -1.84
C LEU A 341 -12.72 19.38 -1.85
N GLU A 342 -12.25 18.80 -0.74
CA GLU A 342 -12.07 17.36 -0.61
C GLU A 342 -13.35 16.62 -0.17
N ILE A 343 -13.34 15.29 -0.36
CA ILE A 343 -14.47 14.40 -0.10
C ILE A 343 -15.10 14.60 1.30
N PRO A 344 -14.35 14.67 2.42
CA PRO A 344 -14.98 14.85 3.73
C PRO A 344 -15.69 16.19 3.86
N PHE A 345 -15.13 17.28 3.32
CA PHE A 345 -15.79 18.59 3.32
C PHE A 345 -17.08 18.55 2.50
N ILE A 346 -17.06 17.92 1.31
CA ILE A 346 -18.23 17.78 0.46
C ILE A 346 -19.31 16.92 1.13
N ALA A 347 -18.92 15.76 1.67
CA ALA A 347 -19.81 14.82 2.34
C ALA A 347 -20.40 15.37 3.66
N MET A 348 -19.70 16.27 4.35
CA MET A 348 -20.21 16.90 5.58
C MET A 348 -21.02 18.18 5.33
N TYR A 349 -20.51 19.09 4.48
CA TYR A 349 -21.02 20.47 4.33
C TYR A 349 -21.63 20.79 2.96
N ARG A 350 -21.65 19.84 2.02
CA ARG A 350 -22.29 20.01 0.68
C ARG A 350 -23.29 18.89 0.35
N LYS A 351 -23.76 18.14 1.37
CA LYS A 351 -24.76 17.06 1.29
C LYS A 351 -25.93 17.36 0.35
N GLU A 352 -26.44 18.59 0.42
CA GLU A 352 -27.65 19.04 -0.28
C GLU A 352 -27.44 19.23 -1.79
N GLN A 353 -26.18 19.39 -2.22
CA GLN A 353 -25.81 19.50 -3.63
C GLN A 353 -25.63 18.10 -4.24
N CYS A 354 -25.04 17.17 -3.49
CA CYS A 354 -24.61 15.83 -3.97
C CYS A 354 -25.44 14.68 -3.38
N ARG A 355 -26.75 14.87 -3.14
CA ARG A 355 -27.56 13.95 -2.30
C ARG A 355 -27.57 12.49 -2.79
N SER A 356 -27.50 12.22 -4.10
CA SER A 356 -27.47 10.83 -4.62
C SER A 356 -26.10 10.15 -4.59
N LEU A 357 -25.05 10.85 -4.12
CA LEU A 357 -23.73 10.27 -3.87
C LEU A 357 -23.55 9.82 -2.41
N LEU A 358 -24.47 10.23 -1.53
CA LEU A 358 -24.59 9.72 -0.16
C LEU A 358 -25.43 8.44 -0.17
N ASP A 359 -25.22 7.58 0.83
CA ASP A 359 -25.97 6.34 0.94
C ASP A 359 -27.46 6.59 1.25
N SER A 360 -28.29 5.64 0.79
CA SER A 360 -29.72 5.53 1.05
C SER A 360 -30.13 5.76 2.52
N SER A 361 -29.28 5.41 3.48
CA SER A 361 -29.53 5.66 4.91
C SER A 361 -29.57 7.15 5.30
N ASP A 362 -28.94 8.05 4.54
CA ASP A 362 -29.04 9.53 4.73
C ASP A 362 -30.33 10.13 4.12
N ILE A 363 -31.23 9.29 3.60
CA ILE A 363 -32.55 9.70 3.08
C ILE A 363 -33.66 9.44 4.14
N SER A 364 -33.30 8.89 5.30
CA SER A 364 -34.19 8.82 6.47
C SER A 364 -34.62 10.21 6.94
N GLU A 365 -35.76 10.29 7.64
CA GLU A 365 -36.21 11.53 8.28
C GLU A 365 -35.18 11.98 9.33
N LEU A 366 -35.00 13.30 9.49
CA LEU A 366 -33.98 13.89 10.37
C LEU A 366 -34.30 13.66 11.86
N ASN A 367 -34.09 12.43 12.33
CA ASN A 367 -34.13 12.11 13.74
C ASN A 367 -32.88 12.67 14.43
N ILE A 368 -33.08 13.76 15.19
CA ILE A 368 -32.04 14.42 15.98
C ILE A 368 -31.59 13.53 17.16
N GLU A 369 -32.47 12.65 17.65
CA GLU A 369 -32.24 11.77 18.81
C GLU A 369 -31.41 10.53 18.47
N LYS A 370 -31.35 10.10 17.20
CA LYS A 370 -30.46 9.00 16.80
C LYS A 370 -29.02 9.52 16.67
N LYS A 371 -28.11 8.97 17.51
CA LYS A 371 -26.66 9.11 17.35
C LYS A 371 -26.25 8.80 15.89
N PRO A 372 -25.47 9.66 15.21
CA PRO A 372 -24.94 9.34 13.89
C PRO A 372 -23.97 8.16 13.94
N GLU A 373 -23.98 7.35 12.90
CA GLU A 373 -23.01 6.28 12.66
C GLU A 373 -21.91 6.81 11.73
N THR A 374 -20.65 6.49 12.02
CA THR A 374 -19.53 6.77 11.10
C THR A 374 -19.69 6.00 9.79
N LYS A 375 -19.48 6.66 8.65
CA LYS A 375 -19.65 6.11 7.31
C LYS A 375 -18.38 6.22 6.47
N TRP A 376 -18.06 5.17 5.72
CA TRP A 376 -17.03 5.21 4.69
C TRP A 376 -17.67 5.61 3.36
N HIS A 377 -17.27 6.75 2.78
CA HIS A 377 -17.91 7.38 1.62
C HIS A 377 -17.48 6.75 0.29
N LYS A 378 -17.57 5.41 0.18
CA LYS A 378 -17.09 4.57 -0.94
C LYS A 378 -17.48 5.08 -2.33
N VAL A 379 -18.66 5.69 -2.48
CA VAL A 379 -19.17 6.27 -3.73
C VAL A 379 -18.33 7.48 -4.18
N PHE A 380 -18.04 8.41 -3.27
CA PHE A 380 -17.22 9.58 -3.56
C PHE A 380 -15.77 9.20 -3.92
N TRP A 381 -15.17 8.26 -3.18
CA TRP A 381 -13.84 7.73 -3.51
C TRP A 381 -13.81 7.04 -4.87
N MET A 382 -14.82 6.21 -5.20
CA MET A 382 -14.92 5.60 -6.53
C MET A 382 -15.05 6.64 -7.65
N ILE A 383 -15.77 7.74 -7.43
CA ILE A 383 -15.88 8.84 -8.40
C ILE A 383 -14.54 9.55 -8.57
N GLN A 384 -13.79 9.81 -7.48
CA GLN A 384 -12.44 10.39 -7.56
C GLN A 384 -11.43 9.45 -8.24
N ASP A 385 -11.57 8.14 -8.05
CA ASP A 385 -10.79 7.13 -8.76
C ASP A 385 -11.14 7.05 -10.26
N LEU A 386 -12.36 7.40 -10.65
CA LEU A 386 -12.79 7.50 -12.04
C LEU A 386 -12.34 8.83 -12.68
N ASP A 387 -12.44 9.96 -11.98
CA ASP A 387 -11.81 11.27 -12.31
C ASP A 387 -10.32 11.06 -12.64
N ARG A 388 -9.56 10.48 -11.69
CA ARG A 388 -8.14 10.16 -11.88
C ARG A 388 -7.87 9.31 -13.13
N LYS A 389 -8.70 8.30 -13.42
CA LYS A 389 -8.59 7.46 -14.62
C LYS A 389 -8.93 8.24 -15.90
N TRP A 390 -9.93 9.13 -15.87
CA TRP A 390 -10.31 9.97 -17.01
C TRP A 390 -9.24 11.01 -17.33
N LEU A 391 -8.67 11.69 -16.32
CA LEU A 391 -7.56 12.63 -16.51
C LEU A 391 -6.32 11.95 -17.11
N LEU A 392 -5.94 10.76 -16.61
CA LEU A 392 -4.85 9.97 -17.18
C LEU A 392 -5.15 9.52 -18.63
N LEU A 393 -6.37 9.06 -18.92
CA LEU A 393 -6.82 8.70 -20.26
C LEU A 393 -6.78 9.92 -21.21
N ARG A 394 -7.26 11.08 -20.77
CA ARG A 394 -7.21 12.36 -21.51
C ARG A 394 -5.78 12.78 -21.80
N LYS A 395 -4.90 12.75 -20.79
CA LYS A 395 -3.45 13.04 -20.91
C LYS A 395 -2.77 12.08 -21.91
N ARG A 396 -3.07 10.78 -21.84
CA ARG A 396 -2.55 9.77 -22.78
C ARG A 396 -3.07 9.99 -24.22
N LYS A 397 -4.38 10.24 -24.40
CA LYS A 397 -5.00 10.57 -25.70
C LYS A 397 -4.40 11.83 -26.33
N MET A 398 -4.16 12.89 -25.54
CA MET A 398 -3.52 14.12 -26.02
C MET A 398 -2.05 13.90 -26.43
N ALA A 399 -1.28 13.17 -25.64
CA ALA A 399 0.11 12.84 -25.95
C ALA A 399 0.23 12.00 -27.23
N LEU A 400 -0.61 10.96 -27.37
CA LEU A 400 -0.65 10.11 -28.55
C LEU A 400 -1.09 10.89 -29.80
N HIS A 401 -2.10 11.77 -29.71
CA HIS A 401 -2.48 12.62 -30.85
C HIS A 401 -1.31 13.50 -31.32
N GLY A 402 -0.55 14.11 -30.41
CA GLY A 402 0.63 14.91 -30.75
C GLY A 402 1.74 14.07 -31.41
N TYR A 403 2.00 12.88 -30.88
CA TYR A 403 2.96 11.92 -31.45
C TYR A 403 2.54 11.45 -32.85
N TYR A 404 1.28 11.03 -33.04
CA TYR A 404 0.76 10.57 -34.32
C TYR A 404 0.84 11.67 -35.38
N THR A 405 0.41 12.91 -35.07
CA THR A 405 0.50 14.04 -36.01
C THR A 405 1.94 14.29 -36.46
N LYS A 406 2.89 14.40 -35.51
CA LYS A 406 4.31 14.60 -35.84
C LYS A 406 4.86 13.46 -36.71
N ARG A 407 4.58 12.21 -36.36
CA ARG A 407 5.09 11.03 -37.06
C ARG A 407 4.46 10.86 -38.45
N PHE A 408 3.19 11.23 -38.63
CA PHE A 408 2.52 11.30 -39.92
C PHE A 408 3.13 12.38 -40.82
N GLU A 409 3.43 13.57 -40.29
CA GLU A 409 4.14 14.61 -41.05
C GLU A 409 5.54 14.17 -41.50
N GLU A 410 6.30 13.50 -40.63
CA GLU A 410 7.63 12.96 -40.97
C GLU A 410 7.57 11.93 -42.11
N GLU A 411 6.58 11.03 -42.08
CA GLU A 411 6.45 9.98 -43.08
C GLU A 411 5.88 10.51 -44.40
N SER A 412 4.95 11.46 -44.34
CA SER A 412 4.42 12.16 -45.53
C SER A 412 5.49 12.95 -46.29
N ARG A 413 6.57 13.38 -45.62
CA ARG A 413 7.75 13.99 -46.26
C ARG A 413 8.71 12.98 -46.90
N ARG A 414 8.55 11.67 -46.63
CA ARG A 414 9.40 10.57 -47.13
C ARG A 414 8.80 9.83 -48.34
N VAL A 415 7.48 9.90 -48.54
CA VAL A 415 6.75 9.18 -49.59
C VAL A 415 6.58 10.06 -50.83
N TYR A 416 7.10 9.60 -51.97
CA TYR A 416 6.96 10.26 -53.29
C TYR A 416 5.87 9.65 -54.18
N ASP A 417 5.17 8.62 -53.71
CA ASP A 417 4.08 7.95 -54.42
C ASP A 417 2.74 8.52 -53.96
N GLU A 418 2.02 9.17 -54.88
CA GLU A 418 0.72 9.80 -54.65
C GLU A 418 -0.34 8.81 -54.17
N THR A 419 -0.31 7.56 -54.66
CA THR A 419 -1.28 6.52 -54.26
C THR A 419 -1.06 6.09 -52.81
N ARG A 420 0.20 5.90 -52.43
CA ARG A 420 0.60 5.56 -51.05
C ARG A 420 0.39 6.73 -50.09
N LEU A 421 0.59 7.97 -50.54
CA LEU A 421 0.35 9.17 -49.73
C LEU A 421 -1.13 9.34 -49.41
N ASN A 422 -2.02 9.18 -50.40
CA ASN A 422 -3.47 9.20 -50.20
C ASN A 422 -3.95 8.08 -49.25
N LEU A 423 -3.41 6.87 -49.37
CA LEU A 423 -3.70 5.76 -48.45
C LEU A 423 -3.24 6.08 -47.02
N ASN A 424 -2.02 6.62 -46.85
CA ASN A 424 -1.51 7.04 -45.55
C ASN A 424 -2.40 8.12 -44.92
N GLN A 425 -2.88 9.11 -45.69
CA GLN A 425 -3.79 10.14 -45.17
C GLN A 425 -5.10 9.52 -44.65
N TYR A 426 -5.72 8.63 -45.42
CA TYR A 426 -6.95 7.93 -45.00
C TYR A 426 -6.73 7.13 -43.71
N LEU A 427 -5.65 6.36 -43.62
CA LEU A 427 -5.31 5.57 -42.42
C LEU A 427 -5.05 6.46 -41.20
N PHE A 428 -4.41 7.63 -41.39
CA PHE A 428 -4.19 8.60 -40.32
C PHE A 428 -5.51 9.24 -39.84
N GLU A 429 -6.38 9.66 -40.76
CA GLU A 429 -7.71 10.21 -40.42
C GLU A 429 -8.58 9.18 -39.69
N SER A 430 -8.54 7.90 -40.11
CA SER A 430 -9.18 6.77 -39.41
C SER A 430 -8.63 6.60 -37.99
N VAL A 431 -7.29 6.52 -37.81
CA VAL A 431 -6.67 6.42 -36.48
C VAL A 431 -7.05 7.58 -35.57
N ILE A 432 -7.06 8.82 -36.06
CA ILE A 432 -7.41 10.00 -35.27
C ILE A 432 -8.91 10.02 -34.92
N LYS A 433 -9.79 9.51 -35.80
CA LYS A 433 -11.20 9.28 -35.48
C LYS A 433 -11.35 8.27 -34.34
N SER A 434 -10.71 7.10 -34.46
CA SER A 434 -10.77 6.04 -33.44
C SER A 434 -10.17 6.49 -32.10
N LEU A 435 -9.05 7.23 -32.11
CA LEU A 435 -8.44 7.78 -30.90
C LEU A 435 -9.40 8.71 -30.15
N LYS A 436 -10.16 9.55 -30.87
CA LYS A 436 -11.14 10.44 -30.26
C LYS A 436 -12.27 9.66 -29.60
N VAL A 437 -12.82 8.66 -30.29
CA VAL A 437 -13.94 7.83 -29.85
C VAL A 437 -13.57 6.84 -28.73
N ALA A 438 -12.31 6.42 -28.61
CA ALA A 438 -11.88 5.47 -27.57
C ALA A 438 -12.21 5.96 -26.14
N GLU A 439 -13.01 5.19 -25.40
CA GLU A 439 -13.50 5.49 -24.05
C GLU A 439 -12.68 4.78 -22.96
N THR A 440 -11.88 3.77 -23.32
CA THR A 440 -11.06 3.01 -22.37
C THR A 440 -9.60 2.95 -22.79
N GLU A 441 -8.71 2.71 -21.82
CA GLU A 441 -7.28 2.57 -22.11
C GLU A 441 -6.99 1.43 -23.09
N ARG A 442 -7.70 0.29 -22.98
CA ARG A 442 -7.58 -0.85 -23.91
C ARG A 442 -7.94 -0.48 -25.36
N GLU A 443 -8.92 0.40 -25.57
CA GLU A 443 -9.23 0.92 -26.91
C GLU A 443 -8.17 1.89 -27.42
N VAL A 444 -7.49 2.63 -26.53
CA VAL A 444 -6.33 3.45 -26.89
C VAL A 444 -5.12 2.58 -27.24
N ASP A 445 -4.90 1.45 -26.54
CA ASP A 445 -3.88 0.45 -26.89
C ASP A 445 -4.16 -0.22 -28.26
N ASP A 446 -5.42 -0.49 -28.59
CA ASP A 446 -5.83 -0.99 -29.90
C ASP A 446 -5.58 0.04 -31.00
N VAL A 447 -5.85 1.32 -30.75
CA VAL A 447 -5.59 2.41 -31.70
C VAL A 447 -4.08 2.65 -31.89
N ASP A 448 -3.27 2.57 -30.83
CA ASP A 448 -1.80 2.63 -30.93
C ASP A 448 -1.23 1.40 -31.65
N SER A 449 -1.85 0.22 -31.49
CA SER A 449 -1.52 -0.98 -32.28
C SER A 449 -1.77 -0.75 -33.77
N LYS A 450 -2.94 -0.23 -34.16
CA LYS A 450 -3.26 0.15 -35.56
C LYS A 450 -2.29 1.21 -36.10
N PHE A 451 -1.96 2.23 -35.30
CA PHE A 451 -1.02 3.27 -35.71
C PHE A 451 0.39 2.70 -35.96
N ASN A 452 0.96 1.98 -34.99
CA ASN A 452 2.32 1.46 -35.09
C ASN A 452 2.49 0.35 -36.16
N LEU A 453 1.41 -0.33 -36.56
CA LEU A 453 1.41 -1.25 -37.69
C LEU A 453 1.68 -0.52 -39.03
N HIS A 454 0.95 0.56 -39.29
CA HIS A 454 1.01 1.30 -40.55
C HIS A 454 2.10 2.39 -40.58
N PHE A 455 2.42 3.01 -39.44
CA PHE A 455 3.40 4.07 -39.27
C PHE A 455 4.57 3.68 -38.33
N PRO A 456 5.25 2.54 -38.57
CA PRO A 456 6.27 2.04 -37.66
C PRO A 456 7.37 3.08 -37.40
N ALA A 457 7.84 3.13 -36.15
CA ALA A 457 8.92 4.01 -35.70
C ALA A 457 10.18 3.75 -36.56
N GLY A 458 10.50 4.72 -37.43
CA GLY A 458 11.19 4.45 -38.69
C GLY A 458 12.62 3.91 -38.59
N GLU A 459 13.07 3.31 -39.69
CA GLU A 459 14.50 3.17 -39.94
C GLU A 459 15.10 4.59 -40.13
N VAL A 460 16.08 4.92 -39.29
CA VAL A 460 16.79 6.21 -39.22
C VAL A 460 15.92 7.42 -38.84
N GLY A 461 15.95 7.73 -37.54
CA GLY A 461 16.43 9.04 -37.07
C GLY A 461 17.91 8.92 -36.67
N ILE A 462 18.66 10.03 -36.75
CA ILE A 462 19.96 10.17 -36.08
C ILE A 462 19.75 11.23 -35.01
N ASP A 463 19.30 10.81 -33.83
CA ASP A 463 19.55 11.56 -32.60
C ASP A 463 20.96 11.22 -32.10
N GLU A 464 21.65 12.21 -31.54
CA GLU A 464 23.08 12.10 -31.24
C GLU A 464 23.32 11.28 -29.97
N GLY A 465 23.79 10.03 -30.15
CA GLY A 465 24.53 9.29 -29.11
C GLY A 465 23.85 8.10 -28.44
N GLN A 466 22.57 7.81 -28.68
CA GLN A 466 21.91 6.66 -28.04
C GLN A 466 22.11 5.32 -28.79
N TYR A 467 22.37 4.25 -28.02
CA TYR A 467 22.60 2.90 -28.55
C TYR A 467 21.36 2.31 -29.23
N LYS A 468 21.55 1.71 -30.42
CA LYS A 468 20.46 1.11 -31.19
C LYS A 468 20.12 -0.30 -30.71
N ARG A 469 19.09 -0.43 -29.86
CA ARG A 469 18.45 -1.73 -29.59
C ARG A 469 18.04 -2.40 -30.93
N PRO A 470 18.40 -3.67 -31.18
CA PRO A 470 18.16 -4.32 -32.47
C PRO A 470 16.68 -4.66 -32.67
N LYS A 471 15.96 -3.83 -33.43
CA LYS A 471 14.55 -4.08 -33.79
C LYS A 471 14.42 -5.35 -34.65
N ARG A 472 13.68 -6.36 -34.15
CA ARG A 472 13.24 -7.51 -34.96
C ARG A 472 12.36 -7.01 -36.11
N LYS A 473 12.67 -7.40 -37.35
CA LYS A 473 11.82 -7.10 -38.51
C LYS A 473 10.62 -8.03 -38.49
N SER A 474 9.40 -7.48 -38.38
CA SER A 474 8.17 -8.28 -38.44
C SER A 474 7.96 -8.84 -39.85
N GLN A 475 7.30 -10.01 -39.93
CA GLN A 475 6.91 -10.61 -41.21
C GLN A 475 5.98 -9.68 -42.00
N TYR A 476 5.07 -8.97 -41.32
CA TYR A 476 4.29 -7.85 -41.87
C TYR A 476 5.18 -6.80 -42.58
N SER A 477 6.23 -6.31 -41.93
CA SER A 477 7.14 -5.31 -42.51
C SER A 477 7.90 -5.85 -43.73
N ILE A 478 8.24 -7.14 -43.74
CA ILE A 478 8.87 -7.81 -44.90
C ILE A 478 7.88 -7.91 -46.07
N CYS A 479 6.63 -8.31 -45.81
CA CYS A 479 5.57 -8.38 -46.83
C CYS A 479 5.25 -7.00 -47.43
N SER A 480 5.13 -5.98 -46.58
CA SER A 480 4.89 -4.59 -46.98
C SER A 480 6.04 -4.04 -47.84
N LYS A 481 7.30 -4.25 -47.43
CA LYS A 481 8.50 -3.87 -48.20
C LYS A 481 8.68 -4.67 -49.51
N ALA A 482 8.06 -5.84 -49.63
CA ALA A 482 8.05 -6.65 -50.85
C ALA A 482 6.87 -6.32 -51.80
N GLY A 483 6.05 -5.30 -51.49
CA GLY A 483 4.93 -4.88 -52.33
C GLY A 483 3.66 -5.74 -52.21
N LEU A 484 3.60 -6.69 -51.27
CA LEU A 484 2.47 -7.62 -51.16
C LEU A 484 1.14 -6.96 -50.77
N TRP A 485 1.14 -5.67 -50.43
CA TRP A 485 -0.06 -4.89 -50.12
C TRP A 485 -0.99 -4.72 -51.32
N GLU A 486 -0.46 -4.73 -52.55
CA GLU A 486 -1.27 -4.80 -53.77
C GLU A 486 -2.03 -6.12 -53.91
N VAL A 487 -1.48 -7.23 -53.38
CA VAL A 487 -2.16 -8.54 -53.33
C VAL A 487 -3.15 -8.59 -52.18
N ALA A 488 -2.79 -8.05 -51.01
CA ALA A 488 -3.67 -7.99 -49.84
C ALA A 488 -4.95 -7.20 -50.15
N ASN A 489 -4.83 -6.03 -50.79
CA ASN A 489 -5.93 -5.20 -51.29
C ASN A 489 -6.77 -5.85 -52.42
N LYS A 490 -6.52 -7.12 -52.77
CA LYS A 490 -7.36 -7.92 -53.67
C LYS A 490 -8.06 -9.10 -53.01
N PHE A 491 -7.81 -9.39 -51.72
CA PHE A 491 -8.64 -10.36 -51.00
C PHE A 491 -10.07 -9.85 -50.82
N GLY A 492 -10.30 -8.64 -50.30
CA GLY A 492 -11.65 -8.12 -50.11
C GLY A 492 -11.69 -6.74 -49.49
N TYR A 493 -12.66 -6.52 -48.59
CA TYR A 493 -12.80 -5.29 -47.82
C TYR A 493 -11.57 -5.01 -46.95
N SER A 494 -11.36 -3.73 -46.59
CA SER A 494 -10.38 -3.37 -45.57
C SER A 494 -10.80 -3.86 -44.17
N ALA A 495 -9.84 -3.96 -43.24
CA ALA A 495 -10.13 -4.35 -41.86
C ALA A 495 -11.17 -3.42 -41.20
N GLU A 496 -11.06 -2.11 -41.42
CA GLU A 496 -12.03 -1.10 -40.96
C GLU A 496 -13.44 -1.31 -41.55
N GLN A 497 -13.55 -1.66 -42.84
CA GLN A 497 -14.82 -1.97 -43.48
C GLN A 497 -15.47 -3.23 -42.88
N LEU A 498 -14.67 -4.28 -42.62
CA LEU A 498 -15.14 -5.49 -41.94
C LEU A 498 -15.62 -5.18 -40.51
N GLY A 499 -14.87 -4.37 -39.76
CA GLY A 499 -15.26 -3.96 -38.40
C GLY A 499 -16.55 -3.14 -38.35
N LEU A 500 -16.75 -2.22 -39.31
CA LEU A 500 -17.98 -1.42 -39.45
C LEU A 500 -19.20 -2.25 -39.93
N ALA A 501 -18.97 -3.37 -40.60
CA ALA A 501 -20.01 -4.34 -40.93
C ALA A 501 -20.42 -5.13 -39.68
N LEU A 502 -19.44 -5.66 -38.94
CA LEU A 502 -19.65 -6.43 -37.70
C LEU A 502 -20.34 -5.60 -36.59
N SER A 503 -20.04 -4.30 -36.49
CA SER A 503 -20.75 -3.39 -35.57
C SER A 503 -22.11 -2.90 -36.09
N LEU A 504 -22.51 -3.31 -37.30
CA LEU A 504 -23.73 -2.87 -38.01
C LEU A 504 -23.82 -1.35 -38.24
N GLU A 505 -22.73 -0.60 -38.05
CA GLU A 505 -22.65 0.85 -38.29
C GLU A 505 -22.81 1.21 -39.77
N LYS A 506 -22.41 0.31 -40.69
CA LYS A 506 -22.51 0.56 -42.13
C LYS A 506 -22.81 -0.70 -42.94
N LEU A 507 -23.85 -0.65 -43.76
CA LEU A 507 -24.01 -1.58 -44.88
C LEU A 507 -22.85 -1.41 -45.88
N VAL A 508 -22.24 -2.52 -46.28
CA VAL A 508 -21.10 -2.54 -47.21
C VAL A 508 -21.58 -2.92 -48.62
N ASP A 509 -21.08 -2.23 -49.63
CA ASP A 509 -21.38 -2.47 -51.04
C ASP A 509 -20.78 -3.81 -51.50
N GLU A 510 -21.50 -4.58 -52.36
CA GLU A 510 -21.12 -5.94 -52.76
C GLU A 510 -19.68 -6.06 -53.33
N LEU A 511 -18.95 -7.11 -52.93
CA LEU A 511 -17.58 -7.40 -53.40
C LEU A 511 -17.50 -7.63 -54.91
N GLU A 512 -16.84 -6.72 -55.63
CA GLU A 512 -16.37 -6.99 -57.00
C GLU A 512 -15.20 -8.00 -56.98
N ASP A 513 -15.49 -9.29 -57.19
CA ASP A 513 -14.46 -10.32 -57.31
C ASP A 513 -13.51 -10.09 -58.51
N ALA A 514 -12.23 -10.34 -58.29
CA ALA A 514 -11.20 -10.21 -59.31
C ALA A 514 -11.41 -11.22 -60.47
N LYS A 515 -11.16 -10.76 -61.70
CA LYS A 515 -11.30 -11.55 -62.94
C LYS A 515 -10.07 -12.43 -63.26
N GLU A 516 -9.18 -12.56 -62.29
CA GLU A 516 -7.92 -13.31 -62.29
C GLU A 516 -7.87 -14.17 -61.02
N THR A 517 -7.25 -15.36 -61.08
CA THR A 517 -7.14 -16.24 -59.90
C THR A 517 -6.12 -15.70 -58.88
N PRO A 518 -6.19 -16.14 -57.60
CA PRO A 518 -5.18 -15.78 -56.59
C PRO A 518 -3.74 -16.11 -57.02
N GLU A 519 -3.53 -17.24 -57.69
CA GLU A 519 -2.20 -17.66 -58.16
C GLU A 519 -1.69 -16.81 -59.33
N GLU A 520 -2.56 -16.45 -60.28
CA GLU A 520 -2.24 -15.53 -61.38
C GLU A 520 -1.90 -14.13 -60.84
N LYS A 521 -2.58 -13.67 -59.78
CA LYS A 521 -2.21 -12.42 -59.08
C LYS A 521 -0.82 -12.52 -58.47
N ALA A 522 -0.59 -13.58 -57.70
CA ALA A 522 0.62 -13.81 -56.92
C ALA A 522 1.88 -14.03 -57.77
N LEU A 523 1.76 -14.57 -58.99
CA LEU A 523 2.87 -14.71 -59.93
C LEU A 523 3.62 -13.39 -60.21
N ASN A 524 2.91 -12.25 -60.17
CA ASN A 524 3.51 -10.93 -60.43
C ASN A 524 4.42 -10.42 -59.29
N PHE A 525 4.35 -11.03 -58.11
CA PHE A 525 5.07 -10.59 -56.90
C PHE A 525 6.10 -11.64 -56.39
N VAL A 526 6.38 -12.67 -57.19
CA VAL A 526 7.44 -13.66 -56.91
C VAL A 526 8.80 -12.96 -56.94
N CYS A 527 9.57 -13.09 -55.86
CA CYS A 527 10.86 -12.42 -55.69
C CYS A 527 11.81 -13.25 -54.81
N ALA A 528 13.04 -12.76 -54.60
CA ALA A 528 14.06 -13.45 -53.80
C ALA A 528 13.70 -13.63 -52.30
N MET A 529 12.60 -13.03 -51.81
CA MET A 529 12.05 -13.27 -50.47
C MET A 529 10.79 -14.15 -50.47
N PHE A 530 10.18 -14.40 -51.64
CA PHE A 530 8.96 -15.18 -51.82
C PHE A 530 9.07 -15.99 -53.12
N GLU A 531 9.71 -17.16 -53.02
CA GLU A 531 10.21 -17.95 -54.18
C GLU A 531 9.12 -18.53 -55.10
N ASN A 532 7.86 -18.56 -54.68
CA ASN A 532 6.75 -19.14 -55.44
C ASN A 532 5.40 -18.47 -55.09
N PRO A 533 4.37 -18.59 -55.95
CA PRO A 533 3.07 -17.94 -55.73
C PRO A 533 2.39 -18.34 -54.41
N GLN A 534 2.61 -19.55 -53.91
CA GLN A 534 2.07 -20.01 -52.63
C GLN A 534 2.83 -19.45 -51.41
N ALA A 535 4.08 -19.00 -51.57
CA ALA A 535 4.78 -18.19 -50.58
C ALA A 535 4.28 -16.74 -50.59
N VAL A 536 4.09 -16.16 -51.78
CA VAL A 536 3.47 -14.83 -51.98
C VAL A 536 2.08 -14.76 -51.36
N LEU A 537 1.20 -15.72 -51.65
CA LEU A 537 -0.14 -15.80 -51.08
C LEU A 537 -0.10 -15.93 -49.55
N ARG A 538 0.74 -16.80 -48.98
CA ARG A 538 0.88 -16.91 -47.52
C ARG A 538 1.38 -15.61 -46.87
N GLY A 539 2.33 -14.91 -47.50
CA GLY A 539 2.78 -13.59 -47.05
C GLY A 539 1.65 -12.56 -47.06
N ALA A 540 0.88 -12.48 -48.16
CA ALA A 540 -0.24 -11.56 -48.29
C ALA A 540 -1.42 -11.90 -47.35
N ARG A 541 -1.75 -13.19 -47.16
CA ARG A 541 -2.78 -13.62 -46.20
C ARG A 541 -2.41 -13.26 -44.77
N HIS A 542 -1.18 -13.57 -44.34
CA HIS A 542 -0.67 -13.20 -43.02
C HIS A 542 -0.73 -11.68 -42.80
N MET A 543 -0.42 -10.90 -43.83
CA MET A 543 -0.46 -9.43 -43.75
C MET A 543 -1.90 -8.90 -43.55
N ALA A 544 -2.88 -9.45 -44.27
CA ALA A 544 -4.30 -9.13 -44.09
C ALA A 544 -4.85 -9.63 -42.74
N ALA A 545 -4.42 -10.81 -42.27
CA ALA A 545 -4.80 -11.35 -40.96
C ALA A 545 -4.28 -10.47 -39.81
N VAL A 546 -3.05 -9.97 -39.92
CA VAL A 546 -2.47 -9.01 -38.97
C VAL A 546 -3.25 -7.69 -39.00
N GLU A 547 -3.58 -7.14 -40.17
CA GLU A 547 -4.39 -5.92 -40.29
C GLU A 547 -5.78 -6.06 -39.65
N ILE A 548 -6.46 -7.18 -39.86
CA ILE A 548 -7.74 -7.50 -39.20
C ILE A 548 -7.55 -7.63 -37.69
N SER A 549 -6.46 -8.25 -37.22
CA SER A 549 -6.18 -8.39 -35.78
C SER A 549 -5.82 -7.09 -35.05
N CYS A 550 -5.36 -6.07 -35.80
CA CYS A 550 -5.00 -4.76 -35.25
C CYS A 550 -6.13 -3.73 -35.36
N GLU A 551 -7.25 -4.01 -36.01
CA GLU A 551 -8.35 -3.06 -36.18
C GLU A 551 -9.21 -2.93 -34.90
N PRO A 552 -9.34 -1.73 -34.29
CA PRO A 552 -10.05 -1.55 -33.03
C PRO A 552 -11.54 -1.95 -33.08
N SER A 553 -12.23 -1.74 -34.20
CA SER A 553 -13.66 -2.10 -34.33
C SER A 553 -13.86 -3.63 -34.39
N VAL A 554 -13.02 -4.35 -35.14
CA VAL A 554 -13.00 -5.83 -35.15
C VAL A 554 -12.68 -6.36 -33.75
N LYS A 555 -11.62 -5.85 -33.11
CA LYS A 555 -11.27 -6.23 -31.74
C LYS A 555 -12.42 -5.96 -30.76
N LYS A 556 -13.05 -4.78 -30.79
CA LYS A 556 -14.17 -4.42 -29.89
C LYS A 556 -15.35 -5.38 -30.02
N TYR A 557 -15.69 -5.79 -31.25
CA TYR A 557 -16.72 -6.79 -31.51
C TYR A 557 -16.37 -8.17 -30.94
N VAL A 558 -15.17 -8.70 -31.26
CA VAL A 558 -14.73 -10.02 -30.75
C VAL A 558 -14.59 -10.01 -29.23
N ARG A 559 -14.10 -8.90 -28.65
CA ARG A 559 -13.97 -8.69 -27.21
C ARG A 559 -15.29 -8.76 -26.48
N GLY A 560 -16.36 -8.17 -27.03
CA GLY A 560 -17.71 -8.30 -26.44
C GLY A 560 -18.13 -9.76 -26.33
N ILE A 561 -18.11 -10.49 -27.46
CA ILE A 561 -18.49 -11.91 -27.51
C ILE A 561 -17.61 -12.75 -26.57
N TYR A 562 -16.29 -12.54 -26.56
CA TYR A 562 -15.37 -13.31 -25.73
C TYR A 562 -15.56 -13.02 -24.23
N MET A 563 -15.64 -11.75 -23.82
CA MET A 563 -15.75 -11.38 -22.40
C MET A 563 -17.10 -11.78 -21.78
N GLU A 564 -18.16 -11.86 -22.59
CA GLU A 564 -19.48 -12.34 -22.16
C GLU A 564 -19.58 -13.88 -22.09
N ASN A 565 -18.92 -14.61 -23.00
CA ASN A 565 -19.17 -16.04 -23.22
C ASN A 565 -17.98 -16.96 -22.91
N ALA A 566 -16.77 -16.44 -22.67
CA ALA A 566 -15.63 -17.27 -22.33
C ALA A 566 -15.78 -17.91 -20.94
N VAL A 567 -15.23 -19.11 -20.82
CA VAL A 567 -15.30 -19.95 -19.62
C VAL A 567 -13.91 -20.40 -19.20
N VAL A 568 -13.72 -20.48 -17.88
CA VAL A 568 -12.48 -20.91 -17.23
C VAL A 568 -12.68 -22.29 -16.62
N SER A 569 -11.69 -23.16 -16.78
CA SER A 569 -11.64 -24.46 -16.10
C SER A 569 -10.27 -24.68 -15.43
N THR A 570 -10.27 -25.28 -14.25
CA THR A 570 -9.08 -25.73 -13.54
C THR A 570 -9.02 -27.26 -13.48
N SER A 571 -7.80 -27.79 -13.51
CA SER A 571 -7.52 -29.20 -13.24
C SER A 571 -6.22 -29.30 -12.45
N PRO A 572 -6.13 -30.14 -11.41
CA PRO A 572 -4.91 -30.29 -10.64
C PRO A 572 -3.80 -30.96 -11.46
N THR A 573 -2.56 -30.59 -11.15
CA THR A 573 -1.37 -31.36 -11.55
C THR A 573 -1.27 -32.64 -10.72
N ALA A 574 -0.24 -33.47 -10.93
CA ALA A 574 -0.02 -34.65 -10.10
C ALA A 574 0.12 -34.25 -8.62
N ASP A 575 1.03 -33.31 -8.35
CA ASP A 575 1.36 -32.79 -7.02
C ASP A 575 0.15 -32.10 -6.38
N GLY A 576 -0.50 -31.20 -7.12
CA GLY A 576 -1.72 -30.53 -6.64
C GLY A 576 -2.91 -31.45 -6.44
N ASN A 577 -2.91 -32.66 -7.02
CA ASN A 577 -3.94 -33.65 -6.70
C ASN A 577 -3.72 -34.30 -5.32
N GLY A 578 -2.47 -34.44 -4.88
CA GLY A 578 -2.12 -34.92 -3.54
C GLY A 578 -2.18 -33.82 -2.47
N VAL A 579 -1.58 -32.66 -2.73
CA VAL A 579 -1.43 -31.56 -1.75
C VAL A 579 -2.76 -30.86 -1.44
N ILE A 580 -3.62 -30.65 -2.44
CA ILE A 580 -4.90 -29.94 -2.22
C ILE A 580 -5.94 -30.94 -1.69
N ASP A 581 -6.04 -31.08 -0.39
CA ASP A 581 -7.09 -31.86 0.28
C ASP A 581 -8.45 -31.11 0.33
N SER A 582 -9.35 -31.49 1.25
CA SER A 582 -10.64 -30.81 1.44
C SER A 582 -10.55 -29.48 2.19
N PHE A 583 -9.54 -29.29 3.05
CA PHE A 583 -9.42 -28.15 3.97
C PHE A 583 -8.38 -27.11 3.50
N HIS A 584 -7.50 -27.46 2.55
CA HIS A 584 -6.51 -26.58 1.95
C HIS A 584 -7.14 -25.35 1.30
N GLN A 585 -6.44 -24.20 1.35
CA GLN A 585 -6.82 -22.90 0.76
C GLN A 585 -7.31 -22.94 -0.70
N PHE A 586 -6.99 -24.00 -1.46
CA PHE A 586 -7.38 -24.17 -2.86
C PHE A 586 -8.45 -25.25 -3.11
N SER A 587 -9.01 -25.90 -2.07
CA SER A 587 -9.96 -27.01 -2.25
C SER A 587 -11.18 -26.58 -3.07
N GLY A 588 -11.76 -25.42 -2.75
CA GLY A 588 -12.87 -24.78 -3.47
C GLY A 588 -12.57 -24.30 -4.90
N VAL A 589 -11.32 -24.41 -5.38
CA VAL A 589 -10.91 -24.09 -6.76
C VAL A 589 -10.22 -25.24 -7.50
N LYS A 590 -10.06 -26.42 -6.86
CA LYS A 590 -9.35 -27.59 -7.43
C LYS A 590 -9.99 -28.14 -8.72
N TRP A 591 -11.31 -28.07 -8.84
CA TRP A 591 -12.09 -28.74 -9.89
C TRP A 591 -13.15 -27.82 -10.54
N LEU A 592 -12.78 -26.61 -10.95
CA LEU A 592 -13.69 -25.71 -11.66
C LEU A 592 -13.86 -26.17 -13.11
N ARG A 593 -15.11 -26.31 -13.57
CA ARG A 593 -15.45 -26.65 -14.96
C ARG A 593 -16.31 -25.58 -15.58
N GLU A 594 -15.85 -25.06 -16.71
CA GLU A 594 -16.56 -24.13 -17.60
C GLU A 594 -17.24 -22.95 -16.88
N LYS A 595 -16.57 -22.38 -15.86
CA LYS A 595 -17.09 -21.26 -15.08
C LYS A 595 -17.00 -19.95 -15.89
N PRO A 596 -18.12 -19.24 -16.16
CA PRO A 596 -18.10 -18.00 -16.93
C PRO A 596 -17.36 -16.86 -16.23
N LEU A 597 -16.75 -15.95 -17.01
CA LEU A 597 -16.04 -14.78 -16.48
C LEU A 597 -16.90 -13.86 -15.59
N SER A 598 -18.21 -13.82 -15.83
CA SER A 598 -19.22 -13.06 -15.06
C SER A 598 -19.72 -13.76 -13.80
N LYS A 599 -19.16 -14.93 -13.46
CA LYS A 599 -19.49 -15.70 -12.25
C LYS A 599 -18.34 -15.84 -11.25
N PHE A 600 -17.18 -15.26 -11.54
CA PHE A 600 -16.15 -15.06 -10.53
C PHE A 600 -16.61 -13.96 -9.57
N GLU A 601 -16.41 -14.22 -8.28
CA GLU A 601 -16.90 -13.44 -7.15
C GLU A 601 -15.78 -13.44 -6.09
N GLY A 602 -15.61 -12.35 -5.35
CA GLY A 602 -14.61 -12.31 -4.27
C GLY A 602 -13.16 -12.34 -4.77
N SER A 603 -12.26 -12.84 -3.92
CA SER A 603 -10.84 -13.06 -4.22
C SER A 603 -10.55 -14.41 -4.91
N GLN A 604 -11.57 -15.17 -5.33
CA GLN A 604 -11.42 -16.55 -5.84
C GLN A 604 -10.43 -16.69 -7.00
N TRP A 605 -10.36 -15.71 -7.91
CA TRP A 605 -9.40 -15.75 -9.02
C TRP A 605 -7.94 -15.63 -8.55
N LEU A 606 -7.66 -14.92 -7.45
CA LEU A 606 -6.31 -14.83 -6.90
C LEU A 606 -5.85 -16.16 -6.27
N LEU A 607 -6.78 -16.95 -5.70
CA LEU A 607 -6.48 -18.33 -5.26
C LEU A 607 -6.12 -19.23 -6.44
N ILE A 608 -6.81 -19.09 -7.58
CA ILE A 608 -6.49 -19.82 -8.82
C ILE A 608 -5.13 -19.39 -9.35
N GLN A 609 -4.85 -18.08 -9.39
CA GLN A 609 -3.58 -17.54 -9.85
C GLN A 609 -2.43 -18.04 -8.96
N LYS A 610 -2.58 -17.98 -7.63
CA LYS A 610 -1.62 -18.51 -6.65
C LYS A 610 -1.34 -20.00 -6.87
N ALA A 611 -2.38 -20.80 -7.10
CA ALA A 611 -2.25 -22.24 -7.33
C ALA A 611 -1.66 -22.60 -8.71
N GLU A 612 -1.77 -21.71 -9.71
CA GLU A 612 -1.08 -21.83 -11.00
C GLU A 612 0.40 -21.43 -10.88
N GLU A 613 0.72 -20.39 -10.09
CA GLU A 613 2.08 -19.95 -9.76
C GLU A 613 2.83 -21.01 -8.92
N GLU A 614 2.15 -21.64 -7.95
CA GLU A 614 2.64 -22.80 -7.17
C GLU A 614 2.61 -24.13 -7.95
N LYS A 615 2.22 -24.12 -9.24
CA LYS A 615 2.15 -25.29 -10.15
C LYS A 615 1.21 -26.43 -9.68
N LEU A 616 0.33 -26.18 -8.72
CA LEU A 616 -0.64 -27.17 -8.22
C LEU A 616 -1.87 -27.30 -9.12
N LEU A 617 -2.26 -26.24 -9.85
CA LEU A 617 -3.37 -26.25 -10.80
C LEU A 617 -2.93 -25.79 -12.20
N GLN A 618 -3.47 -26.45 -13.23
CA GLN A 618 -3.46 -25.95 -14.61
C GLN A 618 -4.76 -25.19 -14.88
N VAL A 619 -4.65 -23.98 -15.45
CA VAL A 619 -5.80 -23.13 -15.80
C VAL A 619 -6.00 -23.10 -17.32
N THR A 620 -7.25 -23.20 -17.78
CA THR A 620 -7.60 -23.12 -19.21
C THR A 620 -8.76 -22.18 -19.45
N PHE A 621 -8.64 -21.35 -20.49
CA PHE A 621 -9.70 -20.47 -21.00
C PHE A 621 -10.22 -21.05 -22.31
N LYS A 622 -11.55 -21.06 -22.50
CA LYS A 622 -12.19 -21.52 -23.73
C LYS A 622 -13.37 -20.63 -24.09
N LEU A 623 -13.60 -20.44 -25.39
CA LEU A 623 -14.87 -19.95 -25.92
C LEU A 623 -15.71 -21.19 -26.32
N PRO A 624 -16.95 -21.35 -25.84
CA PRO A 624 -17.78 -22.50 -26.20
C PRO A 624 -17.98 -22.62 -27.71
N GLU A 625 -17.98 -23.85 -28.24
CA GLU A 625 -17.99 -24.11 -29.69
C GLU A 625 -19.15 -23.44 -30.42
N ASN A 626 -20.33 -23.36 -29.79
CA ASN A 626 -21.50 -22.66 -30.35
C ASN A 626 -21.23 -21.16 -30.60
N CYS A 627 -20.54 -20.49 -29.66
CA CYS A 627 -20.20 -19.07 -29.77
C CYS A 627 -19.02 -18.86 -30.74
N MET A 628 -18.06 -19.78 -30.78
CA MET A 628 -16.97 -19.77 -31.77
C MET A 628 -17.49 -19.96 -33.21
N ASN A 629 -18.36 -20.94 -33.43
CA ASN A 629 -18.99 -21.20 -34.72
C ASN A 629 -19.85 -20.03 -35.19
N ARG A 630 -20.55 -19.36 -34.26
CA ARG A 630 -21.26 -18.11 -34.55
C ARG A 630 -20.31 -16.99 -34.95
N LEU A 631 -19.26 -16.73 -34.18
CA LEU A 631 -18.26 -15.70 -34.52
C LEU A 631 -17.64 -15.94 -35.90
N ILE A 632 -17.31 -17.19 -36.22
CA ILE A 632 -16.82 -17.58 -37.56
C ILE A 632 -17.91 -17.33 -38.62
N SER A 633 -19.18 -17.65 -38.36
CA SER A 633 -20.29 -17.39 -39.29
C SER A 633 -20.46 -15.89 -39.56
N ASP A 634 -20.55 -15.08 -38.51
CA ASP A 634 -20.81 -13.64 -38.58
C ASP A 634 -19.63 -12.92 -39.30
N CYS A 635 -18.38 -13.33 -39.08
CA CYS A 635 -17.22 -12.86 -39.85
C CYS A 635 -17.21 -13.36 -41.32
N ASN A 636 -17.70 -14.57 -41.61
CA ASN A 636 -17.79 -15.07 -42.98
C ASN A 636 -18.87 -14.33 -43.79
N GLU A 637 -20.03 -14.04 -43.19
CA GLU A 637 -21.13 -13.31 -43.84
C GLU A 637 -20.69 -11.91 -44.31
N HIS A 638 -19.85 -11.24 -43.53
CA HIS A 638 -19.38 -9.88 -43.82
C HIS A 638 -18.02 -9.78 -44.54
N TYR A 639 -17.29 -10.89 -44.76
CA TYR A 639 -15.98 -10.86 -45.44
C TYR A 639 -15.91 -11.70 -46.72
N LEU A 640 -16.81 -12.68 -46.92
CA LEU A 640 -16.86 -13.47 -48.15
C LEU A 640 -17.69 -12.78 -49.25
N SER A 641 -17.35 -13.08 -50.51
CA SER A 641 -18.22 -12.71 -51.62
C SER A 641 -19.36 -13.71 -51.79
N VAL A 642 -20.55 -13.17 -52.09
CA VAL A 642 -21.76 -13.93 -52.50
C VAL A 642 -21.60 -14.51 -53.92
N GLY A 643 -20.55 -14.12 -54.66
CA GLY A 643 -20.28 -14.54 -56.02
C GLY A 643 -20.14 -16.05 -56.20
N VAL A 644 -20.99 -16.63 -57.07
CA VAL A 644 -20.97 -18.07 -57.42
C VAL A 644 -19.95 -18.43 -58.52
N SER A 645 -19.03 -17.52 -58.88
CA SER A 645 -18.04 -17.75 -59.94
C SER A 645 -16.87 -18.60 -59.45
N LYS A 646 -16.17 -19.30 -60.37
CA LYS A 646 -14.96 -20.07 -60.01
C LYS A 646 -13.87 -19.17 -59.40
N TYR A 647 -13.73 -17.93 -59.87
CA TYR A 647 -12.77 -16.98 -59.32
C TYR A 647 -13.17 -16.59 -57.89
N ALA A 648 -14.44 -16.25 -57.67
CA ALA A 648 -15.00 -15.91 -56.35
C ALA A 648 -14.82 -17.04 -55.34
N GLN A 649 -15.03 -18.30 -55.74
CA GLN A 649 -14.78 -19.47 -54.90
C GLN A 649 -13.31 -19.59 -54.48
N LEU A 650 -12.36 -19.48 -55.42
CA LEU A 650 -10.92 -19.54 -55.13
C LEU A 650 -10.44 -18.37 -54.26
N TRP A 651 -11.01 -17.17 -54.41
CA TRP A 651 -10.73 -16.04 -53.52
C TRP A 651 -11.39 -16.24 -52.13
N ASN A 652 -12.61 -16.79 -52.06
CA ASN A 652 -13.28 -17.15 -50.80
C ASN A 652 -12.51 -18.21 -49.98
N GLU A 653 -11.84 -19.18 -50.63
CA GLU A 653 -10.93 -20.11 -49.95
C GLU A 653 -9.76 -19.38 -49.27
N GLN A 654 -9.20 -18.34 -49.91
CA GLN A 654 -8.14 -17.54 -49.28
C GLN A 654 -8.68 -16.62 -48.18
N ARG A 655 -9.88 -16.04 -48.35
CA ARG A 655 -10.56 -15.20 -47.34
C ARG A 655 -10.83 -15.97 -46.05
N LYS A 656 -11.30 -17.22 -46.13
CA LYS A 656 -11.50 -18.10 -44.96
C LYS A 656 -10.20 -18.32 -44.18
N LEU A 657 -9.12 -18.67 -44.89
CA LEU A 657 -7.79 -18.87 -44.30
C LEU A 657 -7.17 -17.59 -43.73
N ILE A 658 -7.65 -16.40 -44.10
CA ILE A 658 -7.30 -15.13 -43.45
C ILE A 658 -8.06 -14.96 -42.13
N LEU A 659 -9.38 -15.23 -42.12
CA LEU A 659 -10.20 -15.14 -40.91
C LEU A 659 -9.76 -16.16 -39.85
N GLU A 660 -9.47 -17.40 -40.25
CA GLU A 660 -8.98 -18.45 -39.35
C GLU A 660 -7.65 -18.06 -38.69
N ASP A 661 -6.68 -17.54 -39.45
CA ASP A 661 -5.39 -17.05 -38.92
C ASP A 661 -5.58 -15.80 -38.03
N ALA A 662 -6.40 -14.84 -38.45
CA ALA A 662 -6.70 -13.64 -37.67
C ALA A 662 -7.32 -13.98 -36.30
N LEU A 663 -8.33 -14.87 -36.27
CA LEU A 663 -9.03 -15.26 -35.06
C LEU A 663 -8.18 -16.15 -34.15
N HIS A 664 -7.63 -17.25 -34.66
CA HIS A 664 -6.93 -18.23 -33.82
C HIS A 664 -5.49 -17.85 -33.47
N THR A 665 -4.73 -17.26 -34.40
CA THR A 665 -3.30 -16.96 -34.18
C THR A 665 -3.08 -15.64 -33.42
N PHE A 666 -3.97 -14.66 -33.60
CA PHE A 666 -3.76 -13.29 -33.09
C PHE A 666 -4.84 -12.83 -32.10
N ILE A 667 -6.12 -12.85 -32.49
CA ILE A 667 -7.17 -12.21 -31.68
C ILE A 667 -7.49 -13.01 -30.41
N LEU A 668 -7.81 -14.31 -30.51
CA LEU A 668 -8.19 -15.11 -29.33
C LEU A 668 -7.08 -15.19 -28.26
N PRO A 669 -5.78 -15.36 -28.60
CA PRO A 669 -4.69 -15.29 -27.61
C PRO A 669 -4.49 -13.89 -27.00
N SER A 670 -4.97 -12.81 -27.64
CA SER A 670 -5.07 -11.48 -27.03
C SER A 670 -6.25 -11.43 -26.05
N MET A 671 -7.42 -11.92 -26.47
CA MET A 671 -8.63 -11.92 -25.63
C MET A 671 -8.46 -12.76 -24.35
N GLU A 672 -7.74 -13.88 -24.41
CA GLU A 672 -7.40 -14.65 -23.20
C GLU A 672 -6.59 -13.82 -22.19
N LYS A 673 -5.53 -13.14 -22.66
CA LYS A 673 -4.69 -12.30 -21.80
C LYS A 673 -5.46 -11.12 -21.22
N GLU A 674 -6.33 -10.52 -22.02
CA GLU A 674 -7.25 -9.47 -21.57
C GLU A 674 -8.26 -10.00 -20.53
N ALA A 675 -8.74 -11.25 -20.67
CA ALA A 675 -9.66 -11.88 -19.71
C ALA A 675 -8.96 -12.25 -18.40
N ARG A 676 -7.74 -12.82 -18.44
CA ARG A 676 -6.88 -13.03 -17.26
C ARG A 676 -6.63 -11.71 -16.53
N SER A 677 -6.26 -10.64 -17.27
CA SER A 677 -6.10 -9.29 -16.72
C SER A 677 -7.38 -8.73 -16.11
N LEU A 678 -8.55 -8.91 -16.75
CA LEU A 678 -9.84 -8.47 -16.23
C LEU A 678 -10.19 -9.15 -14.89
N LEU A 679 -9.99 -10.46 -14.78
CA LEU A 679 -10.23 -11.20 -13.55
C LEU A 679 -9.26 -10.79 -12.43
N THR A 680 -7.96 -10.60 -12.73
CA THR A 680 -6.99 -10.11 -11.74
C THR A 680 -7.35 -8.71 -11.25
N ILE A 681 -7.77 -7.79 -12.13
CA ILE A 681 -8.20 -6.43 -11.75
C ILE A 681 -9.45 -6.47 -10.88
N ARG A 682 -10.48 -7.28 -11.22
CA ARG A 682 -11.68 -7.45 -10.40
C ARG A 682 -11.34 -7.99 -9.00
N ALA A 683 -10.65 -9.12 -8.95
CA ALA A 683 -10.34 -9.80 -7.70
C ALA A 683 -9.39 -8.98 -6.80
N LYS A 684 -8.42 -8.22 -7.38
CA LYS A 684 -7.64 -7.23 -6.63
C LYS A 684 -8.50 -6.09 -6.07
N SER A 685 -9.38 -5.50 -6.89
CA SER A 685 -10.28 -4.42 -6.46
C SER A 685 -11.19 -4.86 -5.30
N ARG A 686 -11.67 -6.11 -5.36
CA ARG A 686 -12.47 -6.73 -4.32
C ARG A 686 -11.66 -7.00 -3.04
N LEU A 687 -10.49 -7.62 -3.17
CA LEU A 687 -9.52 -7.82 -2.08
C LEU A 687 -9.12 -6.49 -1.40
N LEU A 688 -8.92 -5.42 -2.17
CA LEU A 688 -8.58 -4.10 -1.64
C LEU A 688 -9.73 -3.48 -0.84
N SER A 689 -10.98 -3.70 -1.26
CA SER A 689 -12.18 -3.31 -0.52
C SER A 689 -12.34 -4.10 0.79
N GLU A 690 -12.00 -5.39 0.79
CA GLU A 690 -12.00 -6.26 1.97
C GLU A 690 -10.89 -5.86 2.97
N TYR A 691 -9.67 -5.60 2.48
CA TYR A 691 -8.57 -5.02 3.26
C TYR A 691 -8.94 -3.67 3.89
N GLY A 692 -9.55 -2.76 3.10
CA GLY A 692 -10.05 -1.48 3.59
C GLY A 692 -11.16 -1.62 4.63
N GLN A 693 -12.06 -2.61 4.48
CA GLN A 693 -13.11 -2.88 5.45
C GLN A 693 -12.56 -3.45 6.77
N ALA A 694 -11.52 -4.29 6.71
CA ALA A 694 -10.81 -4.78 7.89
C ALA A 694 -10.12 -3.64 8.66
N LEU A 695 -9.46 -2.71 7.96
CA LEU A 695 -8.91 -1.49 8.57
C LEU A 695 -10.02 -0.64 9.18
N TRP A 696 -11.07 -0.33 8.42
CA TRP A 696 -12.20 0.49 8.85
C TRP A 696 -12.77 -0.04 10.18
N ASN A 697 -13.06 -1.34 10.26
CA ASN A 697 -13.62 -1.97 11.46
C ASN A 697 -12.73 -1.79 12.71
N LYS A 698 -11.40 -1.74 12.56
CA LYS A 698 -10.47 -1.50 13.68
C LYS A 698 -10.35 -0.02 14.04
N VAL A 699 -10.35 0.91 13.07
CA VAL A 699 -10.16 2.36 13.34
C VAL A 699 -11.46 3.13 13.61
N SER A 700 -12.62 2.61 13.19
CA SER A 700 -13.94 3.16 13.52
C SER A 700 -14.48 2.71 14.88
N ALA A 701 -13.69 1.96 15.65
CA ALA A 701 -13.95 1.67 17.06
C ALA A 701 -13.65 2.91 17.91
N GLY A 702 -14.60 3.26 18.79
CA GLY A 702 -14.46 4.35 19.74
C GLY A 702 -13.54 3.98 20.92
N PRO A 703 -13.26 4.95 21.80
CA PRO A 703 -12.57 4.71 23.07
C PRO A 703 -13.30 3.66 23.91
N TYR A 704 -12.57 2.95 24.78
CA TYR A 704 -13.18 2.16 25.84
C TYR A 704 -13.99 3.04 26.80
N GLN A 705 -15.15 2.55 27.24
CA GLN A 705 -16.03 3.24 28.19
C GLN A 705 -16.44 2.28 29.32
N LYS A 706 -16.40 2.75 30.58
CA LYS A 706 -16.80 1.93 31.74
C LYS A 706 -18.31 1.65 31.70
N LYS A 707 -18.69 0.40 31.92
CA LYS A 707 -20.04 -0.14 31.62
C LYS A 707 -21.22 0.36 32.48
N GLU A 708 -20.99 1.09 33.57
CA GLU A 708 -22.03 1.36 34.59
C GLU A 708 -22.32 2.85 34.87
N MET A 709 -21.94 3.77 33.99
CA MET A 709 -22.12 5.21 34.23
C MET A 709 -23.13 5.86 33.25
N ASP A 710 -24.36 6.05 33.70
CA ASP A 710 -25.38 6.94 33.10
C ASP A 710 -24.95 8.42 33.30
N ILE A 711 -23.88 8.86 32.64
CA ILE A 711 -23.34 10.22 32.82
C ILE A 711 -24.22 11.25 32.08
N SER A 712 -24.94 12.05 32.85
CA SER A 712 -25.76 13.18 32.40
C SER A 712 -25.05 14.53 32.66
N SER A 713 -23.73 14.58 32.41
CA SER A 713 -22.85 15.73 32.63
C SER A 713 -21.57 15.62 31.77
N ASP A 714 -21.06 16.74 31.25
CA ASP A 714 -19.96 16.81 30.27
C ASP A 714 -18.55 16.40 30.75
N GLU A 715 -18.43 15.81 31.95
CA GLU A 715 -17.19 15.19 32.44
C GLU A 715 -17.01 13.79 31.83
N GLU A 716 -16.51 13.81 30.60
CA GLU A 716 -15.96 12.69 29.85
C GLU A 716 -14.81 12.03 30.64
N SER A 717 -15.15 11.04 31.47
CA SER A 717 -14.29 10.55 32.55
C SER A 717 -12.92 10.09 32.06
N ALA A 718 -11.88 10.71 32.63
CA ALA A 718 -10.50 10.67 32.18
C ALA A 718 -9.88 9.26 32.29
N LEU A 719 -9.97 8.47 31.23
CA LEU A 719 -9.63 7.03 31.23
C LEU A 719 -8.13 6.73 31.40
N ARG A 720 -7.66 6.73 32.65
CA ARG A 720 -6.41 6.07 33.07
C ARG A 720 -6.45 4.57 32.77
N VAL A 721 -5.41 4.02 32.13
CA VAL A 721 -5.31 2.62 31.70
C VAL A 721 -4.05 1.97 32.27
N MET A 722 -4.17 0.75 32.82
CA MET A 722 -3.02 -0.10 33.16
C MET A 722 -2.81 -1.13 32.04
N ALA A 723 -1.76 -0.97 31.24
CA ALA A 723 -1.41 -1.92 30.18
C ALA A 723 -0.48 -3.02 30.71
N CYS A 724 -0.64 -4.25 30.24
CA CYS A 724 0.19 -5.39 30.61
C CYS A 724 0.57 -6.20 29.37
N CYS A 725 1.88 -6.29 29.08
CA CYS A 725 2.42 -7.17 28.04
C CYS A 725 3.07 -8.41 28.66
N TRP A 726 2.76 -9.59 28.09
CA TRP A 726 3.36 -10.86 28.51
C TRP A 726 4.87 -10.88 28.19
N GLY A 727 5.67 -11.25 29.18
CA GLY A 727 7.12 -11.37 29.07
C GLY A 727 7.64 -12.56 29.88
N PRO A 728 8.07 -13.66 29.23
CA PRO A 728 8.50 -14.87 29.91
C PRO A 728 9.90 -14.71 30.54
N GLY A 729 9.98 -13.96 31.63
CA GLY A 729 11.19 -13.72 32.43
C GLY A 729 12.17 -12.72 31.82
N LYS A 730 12.50 -12.83 30.52
CA LYS A 730 13.37 -11.89 29.78
C LYS A 730 12.82 -11.65 28.35
N PRO A 731 12.23 -10.47 28.05
CA PRO A 731 11.79 -9.46 29.01
C PRO A 731 10.79 -10.03 30.01
N PRO A 732 10.69 -9.50 31.24
CA PRO A 732 9.67 -9.89 32.21
C PRO A 732 8.29 -9.37 31.82
N ASN A 733 7.21 -9.92 32.41
CA ASN A 733 5.88 -9.33 32.33
C ASN A 733 5.96 -7.87 32.75
N THR A 734 5.48 -6.98 31.90
CA THR A 734 5.68 -5.53 32.04
C THR A 734 4.32 -4.87 32.11
N PHE A 735 4.07 -4.21 33.25
CA PHE A 735 2.92 -3.36 33.47
C PHE A 735 3.33 -1.90 33.26
N VAL A 736 2.49 -1.12 32.59
CA VAL A 736 2.70 0.31 32.37
C VAL A 736 1.41 1.04 32.74
N MET A 737 1.53 2.09 33.55
CA MET A 737 0.41 2.96 33.89
C MET A 737 0.36 4.15 32.95
N LEU A 738 -0.78 4.38 32.31
CA LEU A 738 -1.05 5.53 31.46
C LEU A 738 -2.06 6.49 32.12
N ASP A 739 -1.81 7.78 31.98
CA ASP A 739 -2.81 8.81 32.26
C ASP A 739 -3.91 8.83 31.16
N SER A 740 -4.86 9.75 31.29
CA SER A 740 -5.96 9.91 30.33
C SER A 740 -5.55 10.48 28.97
N SER A 741 -4.37 11.09 28.86
CA SER A 741 -3.78 11.54 27.60
C SER A 741 -2.89 10.45 26.96
N GLY A 742 -2.74 9.29 27.60
CA GLY A 742 -1.90 8.20 27.14
C GLY A 742 -0.41 8.41 27.43
N GLU A 743 -0.04 9.30 28.35
CA GLU A 743 1.35 9.47 28.78
C GLU A 743 1.72 8.54 29.94
N VAL A 744 3.00 8.18 30.00
CA VAL A 744 3.52 7.19 30.96
C VAL A 744 3.67 7.80 32.35
N LEU A 745 2.90 7.27 33.31
CA LEU A 745 3.01 7.63 34.72
C LEU A 745 4.07 6.79 35.45
N ASP A 746 4.07 5.47 35.24
CA ASP A 746 4.93 4.52 35.97
C ASP A 746 5.05 3.16 35.23
N VAL A 747 6.08 2.37 35.55
CA VAL A 747 6.41 1.10 34.90
C VAL A 747 6.83 0.04 35.93
N LEU A 748 6.10 -1.08 35.97
CA LEU A 748 6.36 -2.20 36.87
C LEU A 748 6.75 -3.48 36.10
N TYR A 749 7.98 -3.97 36.35
CA TYR A 749 8.46 -5.26 35.87
C TYR A 749 8.20 -6.37 36.91
N ALA A 750 7.41 -7.39 36.54
CA ALA A 750 6.91 -8.46 37.41
C ALA A 750 7.03 -9.86 36.76
N GLY A 751 8.27 -10.24 36.42
CA GLY A 751 8.58 -11.48 35.69
C GLY A 751 8.37 -12.78 36.46
N SER A 752 8.09 -12.73 37.76
CA SER A 752 7.88 -13.91 38.62
C SER A 752 6.41 -14.30 38.78
N LEU A 753 5.48 -13.40 38.43
CA LEU A 753 4.04 -13.56 38.66
C LEU A 753 3.48 -14.87 38.08
N THR A 754 3.96 -15.26 36.90
CA THR A 754 3.48 -16.42 36.15
C THR A 754 4.30 -17.69 36.36
N LEU A 755 5.21 -17.71 37.35
CA LEU A 755 5.89 -18.94 37.79
C LEU A 755 4.87 -19.96 38.33
N ARG A 756 5.09 -21.23 38.00
CA ARG A 756 4.28 -22.38 38.46
C ARG A 756 5.13 -23.48 39.13
N SER A 757 6.35 -23.12 39.54
CA SER A 757 7.28 -23.98 40.26
C SER A 757 6.81 -24.24 41.70
N GLN A 758 7.08 -25.44 42.22
CA GLN A 758 6.79 -25.80 43.62
C GLN A 758 7.95 -25.42 44.57
N ASN A 759 9.04 -24.84 44.08
CA ASN A 759 10.15 -24.39 44.91
C ASN A 759 9.69 -23.21 45.79
N VAL A 760 10.06 -23.23 47.07
CA VAL A 760 9.73 -22.16 48.04
C VAL A 760 10.28 -20.79 47.59
N SER A 761 11.46 -20.77 46.94
CA SER A 761 12.04 -19.56 46.32
C SER A 761 11.16 -18.94 45.24
N ASP A 762 10.42 -19.77 44.52
CA ASP A 762 9.70 -19.37 43.31
C ASP A 762 8.27 -18.95 43.68
N GLN A 763 7.69 -19.63 44.69
CA GLN A 763 6.48 -19.20 45.37
C GLN A 763 6.67 -17.85 46.08
N GLN A 764 7.79 -17.65 46.79
CA GLN A 764 8.10 -16.35 47.41
C GLN A 764 8.32 -15.26 46.35
N ARG A 765 8.95 -15.58 45.21
CA ARG A 765 9.09 -14.62 44.10
C ARG A 765 7.75 -14.29 43.43
N LYS A 766 6.86 -15.27 43.17
CA LYS A 766 5.48 -14.99 42.72
C LYS A 766 4.78 -14.07 43.71
N LYS A 767 4.80 -14.39 45.01
CA LYS A 767 4.12 -13.55 46.02
C LYS A 767 4.69 -12.13 46.07
N ASN A 768 6.02 -11.97 46.07
CA ASN A 768 6.63 -10.64 46.06
C ASN A 768 6.19 -9.81 44.83
N ASP A 769 6.01 -10.44 43.67
CA ASP A 769 5.50 -9.75 42.47
C ASP A 769 3.98 -9.49 42.55
N GLN A 770 3.19 -10.38 43.17
CA GLN A 770 1.78 -10.11 43.49
C GLN A 770 1.62 -8.91 44.44
N ASP A 771 2.37 -8.88 45.55
CA ASP A 771 2.38 -7.78 46.52
C ASP A 771 2.80 -6.44 45.85
N ARG A 772 3.71 -6.48 44.86
CA ARG A 772 4.13 -5.32 44.05
C ARG A 772 3.06 -4.84 43.07
N VAL A 773 2.39 -5.75 42.35
CA VAL A 773 1.28 -5.41 41.44
C VAL A 773 0.09 -4.86 42.24
N LEU A 774 -0.25 -5.47 43.38
CA LEU A 774 -1.26 -5.00 44.32
C LEU A 774 -0.99 -3.55 44.77
N LYS A 775 0.26 -3.26 45.16
CA LYS A 775 0.65 -1.89 45.51
C LYS A 775 0.51 -0.94 44.32
N PHE A 776 1.04 -1.30 43.15
CA PHE A 776 0.99 -0.45 41.95
C PHE A 776 -0.45 -0.12 41.52
N MET A 777 -1.37 -1.09 41.62
CA MET A 777 -2.79 -0.87 41.42
C MET A 777 -3.37 0.13 42.45
N MET A 778 -3.02 -0.03 43.74
CA MET A 778 -3.50 0.86 44.81
C MET A 778 -2.96 2.30 44.68
N ASP A 779 -1.69 2.46 44.29
CA ASP A 779 -1.03 3.77 44.14
C ASP A 779 -1.59 4.56 42.93
N HIS A 780 -1.98 3.89 41.84
CA HIS A 780 -2.36 4.53 40.56
C HIS A 780 -3.86 4.50 40.20
N GLN A 781 -4.66 3.64 40.87
CA GLN A 781 -6.11 3.52 40.68
C GLN A 781 -6.55 3.45 39.19
N PRO A 782 -6.18 2.40 38.44
CA PRO A 782 -6.60 2.25 37.03
C PRO A 782 -8.10 2.00 36.89
N HIS A 783 -8.71 2.43 35.78
CA HIS A 783 -10.12 2.15 35.48
C HIS A 783 -10.33 0.84 34.70
N VAL A 784 -9.32 0.43 33.92
CA VAL A 784 -9.34 -0.77 33.07
C VAL A 784 -7.91 -1.31 32.94
N LEU A 785 -7.78 -2.63 32.86
CA LEU A 785 -6.51 -3.31 32.62
C LEU A 785 -6.49 -3.91 31.20
N ALA A 786 -5.62 -3.38 30.34
CA ALA A 786 -5.44 -3.86 28.97
C ALA A 786 -4.37 -4.97 28.95
N LEU A 787 -4.76 -6.21 28.71
CA LEU A 787 -3.86 -7.36 28.68
C LEU A 787 -3.53 -7.77 27.23
N GLY A 788 -2.25 -7.84 26.90
CA GLY A 788 -1.81 -8.23 25.56
C GLY A 788 -2.09 -9.70 25.26
N ALA A 789 -2.93 -9.96 24.26
CA ALA A 789 -3.17 -11.31 23.75
C ALA A 789 -2.04 -11.71 22.79
N VAL A 790 -1.43 -12.88 23.03
CA VAL A 790 -0.19 -13.33 22.34
C VAL A 790 -0.10 -14.83 22.20
N ASN A 791 -0.33 -15.55 23.31
CA ASN A 791 -0.15 -16.99 23.43
C ASN A 791 -0.96 -17.49 24.64
N LEU A 792 -1.23 -18.78 24.72
CA LEU A 792 -2.09 -19.35 25.77
C LEU A 792 -1.58 -19.14 27.20
N SER A 793 -0.33 -18.74 27.43
CA SER A 793 0.14 -18.36 28.77
C SER A 793 -0.48 -17.05 29.27
N CYS A 794 -0.99 -16.19 28.37
CA CYS A 794 -1.73 -14.99 28.74
C CYS A 794 -3.03 -15.32 29.50
N THR A 795 -3.64 -16.49 29.28
CA THR A 795 -4.79 -16.97 30.10
C THR A 795 -4.40 -17.12 31.57
N ARG A 796 -3.25 -17.75 31.83
CA ARG A 796 -2.72 -17.95 33.18
C ARG A 796 -2.30 -16.64 33.84
N LEU A 797 -1.90 -15.64 33.05
CA LEU A 797 -1.61 -14.28 33.52
C LEU A 797 -2.91 -13.52 33.84
N LYS A 798 -3.98 -13.68 33.05
CA LYS A 798 -5.33 -13.17 33.37
C LYS A 798 -5.81 -13.75 34.71
N ASP A 799 -5.63 -15.05 34.93
CA ASP A 799 -5.90 -15.71 36.22
C ASP A 799 -5.04 -15.12 37.38
N ASP A 800 -3.72 -15.03 37.20
CA ASP A 800 -2.80 -14.47 38.23
C ASP A 800 -3.10 -13.02 38.59
N ILE A 801 -3.59 -12.22 37.62
CA ILE A 801 -4.00 -10.83 37.85
C ILE A 801 -5.37 -10.78 38.55
N TYR A 802 -6.32 -11.66 38.21
CA TYR A 802 -7.57 -11.78 38.96
C TYR A 802 -7.34 -12.21 40.41
N GLU A 803 -6.38 -13.10 40.70
CA GLU A 803 -5.97 -13.40 42.10
C GLU A 803 -5.55 -12.12 42.86
N VAL A 804 -4.82 -11.21 42.21
CA VAL A 804 -4.36 -9.95 42.81
C VAL A 804 -5.49 -8.94 42.98
N ILE A 805 -6.36 -8.76 41.98
CA ILE A 805 -7.53 -7.87 42.08
C ILE A 805 -8.48 -8.35 43.20
N PHE A 806 -8.69 -9.66 43.31
CA PHE A 806 -9.51 -10.23 44.39
C PHE A 806 -8.91 -9.96 45.79
N GLN A 807 -7.59 -10.03 45.94
CA GLN A 807 -6.89 -9.65 47.18
C GLN A 807 -7.04 -8.15 47.52
N VAL A 808 -7.02 -7.27 46.52
CA VAL A 808 -7.28 -5.82 46.72
C VAL A 808 -8.66 -5.61 47.36
N VAL A 809 -9.70 -6.23 46.78
CA VAL A 809 -11.11 -6.06 47.17
C VAL A 809 -11.42 -6.72 48.53
N GLU A 810 -10.93 -7.94 48.80
CA GLU A 810 -11.20 -8.61 50.08
C GLU A 810 -10.37 -8.03 51.25
N GLU A 811 -9.08 -7.74 51.06
CA GLU A 811 -8.21 -7.38 52.19
C GLU A 811 -8.29 -5.91 52.61
N LYS A 812 -8.59 -4.98 51.68
CA LYS A 812 -8.60 -3.52 51.96
C LYS A 812 -9.81 -2.72 51.42
N PRO A 813 -11.07 -3.13 51.64
CA PRO A 813 -12.28 -2.39 51.21
C PRO A 813 -12.56 -1.08 51.99
N ARG A 814 -11.51 -0.39 52.44
CA ARG A 814 -11.52 0.92 53.10
C ARG A 814 -10.45 1.88 52.57
N ASP A 815 -9.40 1.33 51.95
CA ASP A 815 -8.32 2.08 51.32
C ASP A 815 -8.58 2.24 49.80
N VAL A 816 -9.73 1.75 49.34
CA VAL A 816 -10.21 1.71 47.95
C VAL A 816 -11.37 2.70 47.81
N GLU A 817 -11.28 3.63 46.85
CA GLU A 817 -12.39 4.51 46.48
C GLU A 817 -13.46 3.76 45.66
N HIS A 818 -14.69 4.27 45.64
CA HIS A 818 -15.86 3.63 45.02
C HIS A 818 -15.75 3.59 43.48
N GLY A 819 -14.91 2.69 42.95
CA GLY A 819 -14.75 2.49 41.51
C GLY A 819 -13.71 1.44 41.09
N MET A 820 -12.88 0.95 42.02
CA MET A 820 -11.88 -0.10 41.77
C MET A 820 -12.47 -1.52 41.83
N ASP A 821 -13.59 -1.71 42.53
CA ASP A 821 -14.31 -2.99 42.63
C ASP A 821 -14.76 -3.53 41.25
N ASP A 822 -14.87 -2.64 40.25
CA ASP A 822 -15.29 -2.94 38.87
C ASP A 822 -14.10 -3.08 37.88
N LEU A 823 -12.85 -3.17 38.38
CA LEU A 823 -11.66 -3.16 37.53
C LEU A 823 -11.66 -4.34 36.55
N THR A 824 -11.97 -4.03 35.29
CA THR A 824 -12.16 -5.02 34.24
C THR A 824 -10.83 -5.30 33.52
N ILE A 825 -10.50 -6.59 33.32
CA ILE A 825 -9.41 -7.04 32.45
C ILE A 825 -9.96 -7.26 31.04
N VAL A 826 -9.41 -6.57 30.05
CA VAL A 826 -9.79 -6.69 28.63
C VAL A 826 -8.59 -7.18 27.83
N TYR A 827 -8.77 -8.19 26.98
CA TYR A 827 -7.72 -8.57 26.03
C TYR A 827 -7.66 -7.58 24.87
N VAL A 828 -6.44 -7.19 24.50
CA VAL A 828 -6.18 -6.30 23.37
C VAL A 828 -5.17 -6.95 22.41
N ASP A 829 -5.45 -6.79 21.12
CA ASP A 829 -4.66 -7.27 19.98
C ASP A 829 -3.24 -6.65 19.99
N GLU A 830 -2.20 -7.47 20.24
CA GLU A 830 -0.80 -7.00 20.22
C GLU A 830 -0.24 -6.74 18.80
N SER A 831 -0.96 -7.05 17.71
CA SER A 831 -0.40 -6.96 16.35
C SER A 831 0.05 -5.55 15.96
N LEU A 832 -0.76 -4.51 16.25
CA LEU A 832 -0.39 -3.12 16.03
C LEU A 832 0.66 -2.62 17.05
N PRO A 833 0.52 -2.86 18.36
CA PRO A 833 1.55 -2.53 19.35
C PRO A 833 2.96 -3.07 19.03
N ARG A 834 3.07 -4.24 18.40
CA ARG A 834 4.35 -4.83 17.95
C ARG A 834 4.99 -4.11 16.76
N LEU A 835 4.18 -3.50 15.89
CA LEU A 835 4.70 -2.60 14.86
C LEU A 835 5.22 -1.32 15.50
N TYR A 836 4.49 -0.75 16.46
CA TYR A 836 4.94 0.44 17.19
C TYR A 836 6.26 0.20 17.94
N GLU A 837 6.39 -0.90 18.69
CA GLU A 837 7.62 -1.29 19.42
C GLU A 837 8.90 -1.18 18.57
N ASN A 838 8.81 -1.57 17.29
CA ASN A 838 9.93 -1.60 16.34
C ASN A 838 9.97 -0.39 15.39
N SER A 839 8.92 0.44 15.39
CA SER A 839 8.83 1.66 14.58
C SER A 839 9.82 2.73 15.03
N ARG A 840 10.27 3.57 14.08
CA ARG A 840 11.14 4.70 14.41
C ARG A 840 10.44 5.72 15.30
N ILE A 841 9.15 5.98 15.07
CA ILE A 841 8.37 6.97 15.83
C ILE A 841 8.28 6.63 17.31
N SER A 842 8.32 5.34 17.71
CA SER A 842 8.43 4.97 19.13
C SER A 842 9.77 5.35 19.77
N GLY A 843 10.85 5.43 18.98
CA GLY A 843 12.16 5.90 19.43
C GLY A 843 12.23 7.41 19.60
N GLU A 844 11.44 8.14 18.81
CA GLU A 844 11.32 9.60 18.88
C GLU A 844 10.35 10.01 20.03
N GLN A 845 9.19 9.36 20.17
CA GLN A 845 8.19 9.62 21.22
C GLN A 845 8.55 9.07 22.61
N LEU A 846 9.21 7.91 22.69
CA LEU A 846 9.61 7.27 23.95
C LEU A 846 11.12 6.96 24.00
N PRO A 847 11.98 8.00 24.05
CA PRO A 847 13.42 7.81 24.27
C PRO A 847 13.70 7.03 25.56
N GLN A 848 14.80 6.30 25.59
CA GLN A 848 15.29 5.52 26.75
C GLN A 848 14.40 4.36 27.22
N GLN A 849 13.13 4.26 26.76
CA GLN A 849 12.23 3.16 27.10
C GLN A 849 12.53 1.87 26.32
N SER A 850 12.35 0.73 26.98
CA SER A 850 12.54 -0.59 26.37
C SER A 850 11.39 -0.99 25.44
N GLY A 851 11.64 -1.90 24.49
CA GLY A 851 10.64 -2.33 23.50
C GLY A 851 9.34 -2.85 24.13
N ILE A 852 9.44 -3.66 25.19
CA ILE A 852 8.28 -4.21 25.90
C ILE A 852 7.44 -3.10 26.59
N VAL A 853 8.07 -2.02 27.07
CA VAL A 853 7.36 -0.83 27.59
C VAL A 853 6.67 -0.09 26.46
N LYS A 854 7.36 0.17 25.34
CA LYS A 854 6.77 0.82 24.16
C LYS A 854 5.55 0.06 23.62
N ARG A 855 5.61 -1.28 23.61
CA ARG A 855 4.48 -2.14 23.26
C ARG A 855 3.31 -1.95 24.23
N ALA A 856 3.56 -1.98 25.54
CA ALA A 856 2.52 -1.76 26.54
C ALA A 856 1.91 -0.34 26.46
N VAL A 857 2.69 0.70 26.19
CA VAL A 857 2.17 2.05 25.92
C VAL A 857 1.25 2.05 24.70
N ALA A 858 1.67 1.43 23.59
CA ALA A 858 0.83 1.32 22.40
C ALA A 858 -0.45 0.50 22.64
N LEU A 859 -0.40 -0.54 23.48
CA LEU A 859 -1.55 -1.35 23.86
C LEU A 859 -2.60 -0.51 24.62
N GLY A 860 -2.15 0.27 25.61
CA GLY A 860 -3.02 1.15 26.39
C GLY A 860 -3.57 2.33 25.56
N ARG A 861 -2.71 3.00 24.79
CA ARG A 861 -3.12 4.07 23.86
C ARG A 861 -4.09 3.58 22.78
N TYR A 862 -3.98 2.33 22.33
CA TYR A 862 -4.91 1.74 21.37
C TYR A 862 -6.31 1.54 21.99
N LEU A 863 -6.39 1.15 23.27
CA LEU A 863 -7.67 1.07 23.99
C LEU A 863 -8.30 2.46 24.25
N GLN A 864 -7.47 3.50 24.40
CA GLN A 864 -7.91 4.90 24.55
C GLN A 864 -8.36 5.53 23.22
N ASN A 865 -7.60 5.35 22.13
CA ASN A 865 -7.96 5.86 20.81
C ASN A 865 -7.32 5.03 19.67
N PRO A 866 -8.02 4.00 19.14
CA PRO A 866 -7.52 3.14 18.07
C PRO A 866 -7.05 3.91 16.83
N LEU A 867 -7.79 4.96 16.47
CA LEU A 867 -7.53 5.81 15.32
C LEU A 867 -6.20 6.58 15.44
N ALA A 868 -5.92 7.17 16.60
CA ALA A 868 -4.69 7.92 16.80
C ALA A 868 -3.45 7.01 16.77
N MET A 869 -3.54 5.82 17.38
CA MET A 869 -2.46 4.82 17.31
C MET A 869 -2.23 4.26 15.90
N ALA A 870 -3.29 4.01 15.12
CA ALA A 870 -3.15 3.64 13.72
C ALA A 870 -2.48 4.76 12.91
N ALA A 871 -2.89 6.01 13.11
CA ALA A 871 -2.31 7.17 12.43
C ALA A 871 -0.83 7.40 12.75
N THR A 872 -0.37 7.05 13.97
CA THR A 872 1.05 7.13 14.36
C THR A 872 1.95 6.21 13.52
N LEU A 873 1.43 5.09 12.99
CA LEU A 873 2.16 4.19 12.08
C LEU A 873 2.05 4.57 10.60
N CYS A 874 1.32 5.64 10.26
CA CYS A 874 1.25 6.20 8.92
C CYS A 874 2.34 7.27 8.68
N GLY A 875 3.53 7.08 9.26
CA GLY A 875 4.68 7.96 9.05
C GLY A 875 5.34 7.79 7.67
N PRO A 876 6.50 8.43 7.42
CA PRO A 876 7.22 8.28 6.16
C PRO A 876 7.65 6.84 5.86
N GLY A 877 7.87 6.01 6.89
CA GLY A 877 8.16 4.58 6.75
C GLY A 877 6.95 3.71 6.38
N ARG A 878 5.72 4.25 6.48
CA ARG A 878 4.44 3.56 6.25
C ARG A 878 4.32 2.23 7.00
N GLU A 879 4.83 2.15 8.23
CA GLU A 879 4.86 0.93 9.06
C GLU A 879 3.49 0.25 9.23
N ILE A 880 2.39 1.02 9.13
CA ILE A 880 1.00 0.52 9.08
C ILE A 880 0.77 -0.56 8.01
N LEU A 881 1.53 -0.56 6.91
CA LEU A 881 1.41 -1.55 5.81
C LEU A 881 1.92 -2.94 6.16
N SER A 882 2.64 -3.08 7.29
CA SER A 882 3.00 -4.36 7.89
C SER A 882 1.91 -4.94 8.81
N TRP A 883 0.79 -4.22 9.01
CA TRP A 883 -0.36 -4.75 9.72
C TRP A 883 -1.11 -5.70 8.81
N LYS A 884 -1.02 -7.00 9.12
CA LYS A 884 -1.72 -8.06 8.37
C LYS A 884 -3.22 -7.92 8.59
N LEU A 885 -3.93 -7.48 7.55
CA LEU A 885 -5.38 -7.27 7.57
C LEU A 885 -6.12 -8.27 6.68
N HIS A 886 -5.45 -8.92 5.72
CA HIS A 886 -6.08 -9.97 4.90
C HIS A 886 -5.06 -11.03 4.43
N PRO A 887 -5.34 -12.35 4.52
CA PRO A 887 -4.37 -13.40 4.17
C PRO A 887 -3.78 -13.33 2.75
N LEU A 888 -4.56 -12.82 1.78
CA LEU A 888 -4.14 -12.66 0.38
C LEU A 888 -3.56 -11.28 0.05
N GLU A 889 -3.31 -10.41 1.04
CA GLU A 889 -2.86 -9.03 0.80
C GLU A 889 -1.53 -8.88 0.04
N ASN A 890 -0.74 -9.95 -0.08
CA ASN A 890 0.49 -9.98 -0.89
C ASN A 890 0.22 -9.77 -2.39
N PHE A 891 -1.02 -9.97 -2.86
CA PHE A 891 -1.41 -9.61 -4.23
C PHE A 891 -1.61 -8.11 -4.44
N LEU A 892 -1.63 -7.28 -3.39
CA LEU A 892 -1.78 -5.82 -3.49
C LEU A 892 -0.40 -5.13 -3.47
N GLN A 893 -0.20 -4.16 -4.37
CA GLN A 893 0.99 -3.32 -4.37
C GLN A 893 1.02 -2.36 -3.18
N VAL A 894 2.21 -1.91 -2.79
CA VAL A 894 2.44 -1.00 -1.65
C VAL A 894 1.59 0.27 -1.75
N ASP A 895 1.50 0.89 -2.93
CA ASP A 895 0.69 2.09 -3.15
C ASP A 895 -0.82 1.79 -3.33
N GLU A 896 -1.21 0.57 -3.77
CA GLU A 896 -2.61 0.13 -3.72
C GLU A 896 -3.07 0.05 -2.26
N LYS A 897 -2.30 -0.64 -1.40
CA LYS A 897 -2.56 -0.72 0.05
C LYS A 897 -2.56 0.66 0.71
N TYR A 898 -1.54 1.49 0.48
CA TYR A 898 -1.45 2.80 1.14
C TYR A 898 -2.54 3.77 0.70
N GLY A 899 -2.93 3.76 -0.59
CA GLY A 899 -4.08 4.54 -1.05
C GLY A 899 -5.36 4.15 -0.31
N MET A 900 -5.60 2.85 -0.09
CA MET A 900 -6.74 2.36 0.69
C MET A 900 -6.66 2.75 2.18
N VAL A 901 -5.46 2.70 2.79
CA VAL A 901 -5.24 3.22 4.15
C VAL A 901 -5.59 4.71 4.21
N GLU A 902 -5.11 5.53 3.27
CA GLU A 902 -5.40 6.96 3.24
C GLU A 902 -6.90 7.24 3.07
N GLN A 903 -7.60 6.57 2.16
CA GLN A 903 -9.06 6.73 1.98
C GLN A 903 -9.84 6.48 3.27
N VAL A 904 -9.55 5.35 3.94
CA VAL A 904 -10.21 4.96 5.20
C VAL A 904 -9.87 5.95 6.33
N MET A 905 -8.60 6.29 6.49
CA MET A 905 -8.11 7.17 7.56
C MET A 905 -8.61 8.60 7.39
N VAL A 906 -8.69 9.12 6.15
CA VAL A 906 -9.28 10.44 5.85
C VAL A 906 -10.75 10.46 6.24
N ASP A 907 -11.57 9.49 5.82
CA ASP A 907 -13.00 9.53 6.13
C ASP A 907 -13.29 9.47 7.63
N ILE A 908 -12.65 8.55 8.36
CA ILE A 908 -12.90 8.40 9.80
C ILE A 908 -12.37 9.61 10.60
N THR A 909 -11.19 10.14 10.26
CA THR A 909 -10.57 11.25 11.02
C THR A 909 -11.38 12.53 10.95
N ASN A 910 -11.94 12.86 9.78
CA ASN A 910 -12.78 14.05 9.64
C ASN A 910 -14.16 13.87 10.30
N GLN A 911 -14.66 12.65 10.47
CA GLN A 911 -15.92 12.41 11.21
C GLN A 911 -15.71 12.48 12.73
N VAL A 912 -14.63 11.89 13.25
CA VAL A 912 -14.27 12.01 14.68
C VAL A 912 -13.94 13.47 15.02
N GLY A 913 -13.01 14.07 14.27
CA GLY A 913 -12.41 15.37 14.55
C GLY A 913 -11.15 15.28 15.42
N ILE A 914 -10.40 16.37 15.53
CA ILE A 914 -9.17 16.46 16.33
C ILE A 914 -9.22 17.70 17.22
N ASP A 915 -9.02 17.56 18.53
CA ASP A 915 -8.78 18.69 19.44
C ASP A 915 -7.35 19.23 19.23
N ILE A 916 -7.27 20.49 18.81
CA ILE A 916 -6.02 21.16 18.45
C ILE A 916 -5.11 21.36 19.67
N ASN A 917 -5.68 21.67 20.83
CA ASN A 917 -4.92 22.00 22.03
C ASN A 917 -4.45 20.72 22.74
N LEU A 918 -5.25 19.65 22.72
CA LEU A 918 -4.80 18.32 23.14
C LEU A 918 -3.66 17.81 22.24
N ALA A 919 -3.81 17.92 20.92
CA ALA A 919 -2.76 17.52 19.97
C ALA A 919 -1.48 18.35 20.12
N ALA A 920 -1.58 19.67 20.36
CA ALA A 920 -0.42 20.52 20.62
C ALA A 920 0.33 20.16 21.91
N SER A 921 -0.35 19.54 22.87
CA SER A 921 0.21 19.10 24.16
C SER A 921 0.83 17.69 24.11
N HIS A 922 0.37 16.84 23.18
CA HIS A 922 0.66 15.40 23.15
C HIS A 922 0.92 14.90 21.73
N GLU A 923 2.17 14.58 21.42
CA GLU A 923 2.65 14.34 20.04
C GLU A 923 1.86 13.27 19.27
N TRP A 924 1.44 12.19 19.93
CA TRP A 924 0.72 11.10 19.27
C TRP A 924 -0.70 11.49 18.81
N PHE A 925 -1.31 12.50 19.45
CA PHE A 925 -2.57 13.09 18.98
C PHE A 925 -2.38 14.06 17.79
N CYS A 926 -1.16 14.46 17.42
CA CYS A 926 -0.89 15.11 16.14
C CYS A 926 -0.89 14.15 14.95
N SER A 927 -0.64 12.84 15.15
CA SER A 927 -0.48 11.90 14.03
C SER A 927 -1.70 11.83 13.07
N PRO A 928 -2.97 11.97 13.52
CA PRO A 928 -4.12 12.06 12.62
C PRO A 928 -4.23 13.34 11.77
N LEU A 929 -3.50 14.42 12.08
CA LEU A 929 -3.63 15.71 11.37
C LEU A 929 -3.37 15.61 9.86
N GLN A 930 -2.55 14.64 9.41
CA GLN A 930 -2.32 14.40 7.98
C GLN A 930 -3.58 13.93 7.22
N PHE A 931 -4.53 13.32 7.93
CA PHE A 931 -5.77 12.81 7.36
C PHE A 931 -6.93 13.82 7.39
N ILE A 932 -6.73 15.00 7.98
CA ILE A 932 -7.71 16.08 7.91
C ILE A 932 -7.81 16.61 6.47
N SER A 933 -9.04 16.89 6.06
CA SER A 933 -9.39 17.53 4.79
C SER A 933 -8.64 18.86 4.63
N GLY A 934 -7.98 19.07 3.49
CA GLY A 934 -7.06 20.20 3.23
C GLY A 934 -5.60 19.94 3.61
N LEU A 935 -5.33 19.04 4.55
CA LEU A 935 -3.99 18.69 5.01
C LEU A 935 -3.44 17.41 4.34
N GLY A 936 -2.19 17.12 4.63
CA GLY A 936 -1.43 15.93 4.28
C GLY A 936 -0.15 15.92 5.14
N PRO A 937 0.75 14.94 4.99
CA PRO A 937 1.94 14.85 5.84
C PRO A 937 2.80 16.12 5.88
N ARG A 938 3.05 16.80 4.74
CA ARG A 938 3.89 18.03 4.74
C ARG A 938 3.22 19.18 5.47
N LYS A 939 1.93 19.42 5.20
CA LYS A 939 1.15 20.51 5.82
C LYS A 939 0.86 20.23 7.29
N ALA A 940 0.57 18.99 7.67
CA ALA A 940 0.36 18.58 9.06
C ALA A 940 1.63 18.73 9.91
N ALA A 941 2.78 18.23 9.43
CA ALA A 941 4.06 18.43 10.12
C ALA A 941 4.48 19.92 10.19
N SER A 942 4.01 20.76 9.27
CA SER A 942 4.17 22.22 9.35
C SER A 942 3.26 22.85 10.42
N LEU A 943 2.00 22.42 10.47
CA LEU A 943 1.02 22.88 11.45
C LEU A 943 1.41 22.48 12.87
N GLN A 944 1.77 21.22 13.11
CA GLN A 944 2.24 20.72 14.41
C GLN A 944 3.36 21.59 15.00
N ARG A 945 4.40 21.89 14.21
CA ARG A 945 5.51 22.79 14.61
C ARG A 945 5.09 24.23 14.88
N SER A 946 3.95 24.67 14.33
CA SER A 946 3.34 25.98 14.56
C SER A 946 2.50 25.99 15.85
N LEU A 947 1.70 24.93 16.08
CA LEU A 947 0.86 24.74 17.26
C LEU A 947 1.68 24.55 18.53
N VAL A 948 2.69 23.66 18.51
CA VAL A 948 3.59 23.41 19.66
C VAL A 948 4.35 24.68 20.07
N ARG A 949 4.63 25.59 19.12
CA ARG A 949 5.23 26.91 19.40
C ARG A 949 4.22 27.92 19.95
N ALA A 950 2.94 27.79 19.61
CA ALA A 950 1.87 28.65 20.10
C ALA A 950 1.38 28.27 21.50
N GLY A 951 1.50 26.99 21.87
CA GLY A 951 1.02 26.42 23.13
C GLY A 951 -0.49 26.17 23.13
N SER A 952 -1.30 27.17 22.80
CA SER A 952 -2.76 27.06 22.74
C SER A 952 -3.38 27.97 21.67
N ILE A 953 -4.35 27.45 20.93
CA ILE A 953 -5.20 28.21 19.99
C ILE A 953 -6.55 28.48 20.67
N LEU A 954 -7.10 29.68 20.46
CA LEU A 954 -8.34 30.14 21.08
C LEU A 954 -9.51 30.20 20.10
N VAL A 955 -9.26 30.58 18.84
CA VAL A 955 -10.29 30.66 17.80
C VAL A 955 -9.79 30.02 16.50
N ARG A 956 -10.65 29.27 15.79
CA ARG A 956 -10.31 28.57 14.53
C ARG A 956 -9.67 29.50 13.50
N LYS A 957 -10.09 30.76 13.44
CA LYS A 957 -9.57 31.80 12.52
C LYS A 957 -8.06 32.01 12.67
N ASP A 958 -7.50 31.78 13.85
CA ASP A 958 -6.08 31.97 14.14
C ASP A 958 -5.19 30.96 13.38
N LEU A 959 -5.74 29.78 13.02
CA LEU A 959 -5.04 28.75 12.23
C LEU A 959 -4.52 29.27 10.88
N ILE A 960 -5.15 30.31 10.33
CA ILE A 960 -4.68 31.02 9.12
C ILE A 960 -3.34 31.71 9.39
N MET A 961 -3.14 32.28 10.57
CA MET A 961 -1.85 32.87 10.99
C MET A 961 -0.79 31.80 11.25
N HIS A 962 -1.21 30.60 11.67
CA HIS A 962 -0.32 29.46 11.91
C HIS A 962 0.13 28.71 10.64
N GLY A 963 -0.27 29.17 9.45
CA GLY A 963 0.24 28.71 8.16
C GLY A 963 -0.79 27.99 7.27
N LEU A 964 -2.06 27.94 7.65
CA LEU A 964 -3.10 27.43 6.75
C LEU A 964 -3.44 28.50 5.69
N GLY A 965 -3.27 28.14 4.41
CA GLY A 965 -3.86 28.89 3.30
C GLY A 965 -5.39 28.93 3.40
N LYS A 966 -6.04 29.84 2.67
CA LYS A 966 -7.49 30.07 2.79
C LYS A 966 -8.33 28.89 2.28
N LYS A 967 -7.92 28.24 1.18
CA LYS A 967 -8.58 27.02 0.70
C LYS A 967 -8.33 25.84 1.63
N VAL A 968 -7.09 25.71 2.13
CA VAL A 968 -6.73 24.68 3.12
C VAL A 968 -7.55 24.86 4.41
N PHE A 969 -7.69 26.09 4.90
CA PHE A 969 -8.52 26.43 6.06
C PHE A 969 -9.99 26.06 5.85
N VAL A 970 -10.61 26.44 4.72
CA VAL A 970 -12.01 26.07 4.41
C VAL A 970 -12.19 24.55 4.40
N ASN A 971 -11.22 23.79 3.87
CA ASN A 971 -11.30 22.33 3.88
C ASN A 971 -11.17 21.72 5.29
N ALA A 972 -10.38 22.32 6.18
CA ALA A 972 -9.99 21.74 7.47
C ALA A 972 -10.85 22.20 8.66
N ALA A 973 -11.31 23.45 8.66
CA ALA A 973 -11.72 24.15 9.90
C ALA A 973 -12.84 23.44 10.69
N GLY A 974 -13.83 22.87 10.00
CA GLY A 974 -14.97 22.21 10.65
C GLY A 974 -14.63 20.89 11.36
N PHE A 975 -13.45 20.31 11.05
CA PHE A 975 -12.97 19.03 11.59
C PHE A 975 -11.94 19.21 12.71
N LEU A 976 -11.45 20.44 12.91
CA LEU A 976 -10.51 20.79 13.96
C LEU A 976 -11.26 21.44 15.13
N ARG A 977 -11.28 20.80 16.31
CA ARG A 977 -11.98 21.24 17.52
C ARG A 977 -11.09 22.14 18.37
N ILE A 978 -11.69 23.17 18.99
CA ILE A 978 -11.05 23.92 20.08
C ILE A 978 -11.96 23.84 21.31
N ARG A 979 -11.59 23.01 22.28
CA ARG A 979 -12.30 22.89 23.57
C ARG A 979 -11.77 23.95 24.55
N ARG A 980 -12.63 24.47 25.44
CA ARG A 980 -12.20 25.24 26.63
C ARG A 980 -11.54 24.25 27.63
N SER A 981 -10.28 23.89 27.40
CA SER A 981 -9.54 22.86 28.16
C SER A 981 -8.14 23.35 28.59
N GLY A 982 -7.58 22.75 29.64
CA GLY A 982 -6.22 23.02 30.12
C GLY A 982 -5.94 24.51 30.36
N LEU A 983 -4.79 24.99 29.88
CA LEU A 983 -4.35 26.39 30.02
C LEU A 983 -5.34 27.40 29.39
N ALA A 984 -6.05 27.03 28.33
CA ALA A 984 -7.04 27.91 27.70
C ALA A 984 -8.24 28.19 28.64
N ALA A 985 -8.63 27.22 29.47
CA ALA A 985 -9.68 27.39 30.48
C ALA A 985 -9.27 28.31 31.65
N SER A 986 -7.97 28.50 31.88
CA SER A 986 -7.44 29.50 32.82
C SER A 986 -7.23 30.90 32.21
N SER A 987 -7.43 31.06 30.90
CA SER A 987 -7.35 32.37 30.24
C SER A 987 -8.67 33.14 30.37
N SER A 988 -8.58 34.46 30.56
CA SER A 988 -9.75 35.35 30.52
C SER A 988 -10.03 35.85 29.09
N GLN A 989 -9.77 35.01 28.08
CA GLN A 989 -9.83 35.38 26.67
C GLN A 989 -11.03 34.70 25.99
N PHE A 990 -11.63 35.41 25.03
CA PHE A 990 -12.82 34.94 24.33
C PHE A 990 -12.52 33.67 23.50
N ILE A 991 -13.35 32.65 23.65
CA ILE A 991 -13.30 31.38 22.91
C ILE A 991 -14.69 31.12 22.36
N ASP A 992 -14.83 31.07 21.03
CA ASP A 992 -16.11 30.90 20.34
C ASP A 992 -16.71 29.51 20.65
N LEU A 993 -17.90 29.48 21.26
CA LEU A 993 -18.59 28.24 21.64
C LEU A 993 -18.96 27.34 20.46
N LEU A 994 -18.88 27.84 19.22
CA LEU A 994 -19.08 27.08 17.99
C LEU A 994 -17.79 26.40 17.48
N ASP A 995 -16.61 26.81 17.94
CA ASP A 995 -15.32 26.13 17.65
C ASP A 995 -15.21 24.76 18.36
N ASP A 996 -16.02 24.57 19.40
CA ASP A 996 -16.27 23.31 20.11
C ASP A 996 -17.38 22.46 19.43
N THR A 997 -17.67 22.70 18.15
CA THR A 997 -18.66 21.93 17.36
C THR A 997 -18.20 21.63 15.94
N ARG A 998 -18.78 20.61 15.27
CA ARG A 998 -18.56 20.35 13.83
C ARG A 998 -19.24 21.35 12.90
N ILE A 999 -19.88 22.40 13.42
CA ILE A 999 -20.42 23.48 12.57
C ILE A 999 -19.22 24.16 11.90
N HIS A 1000 -19.26 24.30 10.57
CA HIS A 1000 -18.20 24.98 9.83
C HIS A 1000 -18.34 26.52 9.98
N PRO A 1001 -17.25 27.30 10.15
CA PRO A 1001 -17.30 28.76 10.30
C PRO A 1001 -18.11 29.53 9.24
N GLU A 1002 -18.31 29.00 8.02
CA GLU A 1002 -19.20 29.61 7.02
C GLU A 1002 -20.68 29.63 7.42
N SER A 1003 -21.06 28.82 8.41
CA SER A 1003 -22.44 28.63 8.89
C SER A 1003 -22.69 29.21 10.28
N TYR A 1004 -21.72 29.90 10.90
CA TYR A 1004 -21.89 30.44 12.26
C TYR A 1004 -23.05 31.42 12.35
N GLY A 1005 -23.21 32.32 11.37
CA GLY A 1005 -24.38 33.21 11.31
C GLY A 1005 -25.72 32.47 11.19
N LEU A 1006 -25.75 31.23 10.69
CA LEU A 1006 -26.99 30.42 10.62
C LEU A 1006 -27.31 29.78 11.99
N ALA A 1007 -26.28 29.37 12.73
CA ALA A 1007 -26.39 28.82 14.08
C ALA A 1007 -26.73 29.91 15.10
N GLN A 1008 -26.08 31.08 14.99
CA GLN A 1008 -26.36 32.28 15.79
C GLN A 1008 -27.78 32.80 15.56
N GLU A 1009 -28.25 32.86 14.31
CA GLU A 1009 -29.64 33.24 13.99
C GLU A 1009 -30.64 32.25 14.62
N LEU A 1010 -30.42 30.95 14.47
CA LEU A 1010 -31.27 29.91 15.08
C LEU A 1010 -31.27 29.98 16.62
N ALA A 1011 -30.10 30.17 17.23
CA ALA A 1011 -29.98 30.26 18.69
C ALA A 1011 -30.73 31.48 19.22
N LYS A 1012 -30.58 32.65 18.58
CA LYS A 1012 -31.30 33.88 18.93
C LYS A 1012 -32.82 33.73 18.74
N ASP A 1013 -33.27 33.18 17.60
CA ASP A 1013 -34.69 32.90 17.37
C ASP A 1013 -35.31 31.98 18.45
N ILE A 1014 -34.54 31.05 19.04
CA ILE A 1014 -34.99 30.17 20.14
C ILE A 1014 -34.94 30.91 21.49
N TYR A 1015 -33.87 31.66 21.74
CA TYR A 1015 -33.68 32.44 22.97
C TYR A 1015 -34.81 33.46 23.14
N ASP A 1016 -35.11 34.25 22.10
CA ASP A 1016 -36.17 35.27 22.10
C ASP A 1016 -37.58 34.69 22.34
N GLN A 1017 -37.79 33.40 22.04
CA GLN A 1017 -39.05 32.69 22.32
C GLN A 1017 -39.18 32.22 23.77
N ASP A 1018 -38.08 31.77 24.38
CA ASP A 1018 -38.03 31.29 25.76
C ASP A 1018 -37.85 32.43 26.79
N VAL A 1019 -37.06 33.46 26.44
CA VAL A 1019 -36.62 34.56 27.31
C VAL A 1019 -37.18 35.88 26.77
N ARG A 1020 -38.37 36.24 27.24
CA ARG A 1020 -39.11 37.41 26.74
C ARG A 1020 -38.71 38.71 27.46
N ASP A 1021 -37.54 39.28 27.15
CA ASP A 1021 -37.14 40.60 27.68
C ASP A 1021 -36.27 41.41 26.69
N ASP A 1022 -36.36 42.74 26.74
CA ASP A 1022 -35.75 43.68 25.77
C ASP A 1022 -34.28 44.06 26.15
N SER A 1023 -33.34 43.11 26.11
CA SER A 1023 -31.90 43.40 26.27
C SER A 1023 -31.29 43.99 24.98
N ASN A 1024 -30.63 45.15 25.07
CA ASN A 1024 -30.32 46.02 23.93
C ASN A 1024 -28.86 45.97 23.41
N ASP A 1025 -28.10 44.92 23.71
CA ASP A 1025 -26.71 44.74 23.26
C ASP A 1025 -26.59 43.44 22.43
N ASP A 1026 -26.29 43.58 21.13
CA ASP A 1026 -26.49 42.52 20.13
C ASP A 1026 -25.46 41.38 20.18
N GLU A 1027 -24.23 41.61 20.67
CA GLU A 1027 -23.15 40.60 20.67
C GLU A 1027 -23.22 39.68 21.90
N ASP A 1028 -23.28 40.24 23.12
CA ASP A 1028 -23.46 39.47 24.37
C ASP A 1028 -24.74 38.59 24.32
N ALA A 1029 -25.81 39.10 23.70
CA ALA A 1029 -27.05 38.35 23.48
C ALA A 1029 -26.88 37.10 22.60
N ILE A 1030 -25.89 37.06 21.72
CA ILE A 1030 -25.62 35.90 20.85
C ILE A 1030 -24.83 34.82 21.60
N GLU A 1031 -23.85 35.16 22.46
CA GLU A 1031 -23.19 34.16 23.31
C GLU A 1031 -24.18 33.56 24.32
N MET A 1032 -24.96 34.39 25.02
CA MET A 1032 -26.02 33.94 25.93
C MET A 1032 -27.08 33.06 25.24
N ALA A 1033 -27.41 33.34 23.97
CA ALA A 1033 -28.35 32.51 23.20
C ALA A 1033 -27.75 31.13 22.85
N ILE A 1034 -26.46 31.05 22.53
CA ILE A 1034 -25.76 29.77 22.29
C ILE A 1034 -25.64 28.97 23.59
N GLU A 1035 -25.27 29.61 24.72
CA GLU A 1035 -25.21 28.97 26.03
C GLU A 1035 -26.58 28.43 26.45
N HIS A 1036 -27.64 29.23 26.43
CA HIS A 1036 -29.01 28.78 26.76
C HIS A 1036 -29.47 27.60 25.90
N VAL A 1037 -29.05 27.54 24.62
CA VAL A 1037 -29.39 26.43 23.73
C VAL A 1037 -28.57 25.16 24.04
N ARG A 1038 -27.27 25.28 24.34
CA ARG A 1038 -26.42 24.17 24.78
C ARG A 1038 -26.85 23.60 26.14
N ASP A 1039 -27.19 24.47 27.10
CA ASP A 1039 -27.73 24.10 28.41
C ASP A 1039 -29.12 23.47 28.34
N ARG A 1040 -29.89 23.80 27.29
CA ARG A 1040 -31.30 23.39 27.14
C ARG A 1040 -31.56 22.82 25.74
N PRO A 1041 -30.96 21.67 25.38
CA PRO A 1041 -31.20 21.02 24.08
C PRO A 1041 -32.69 20.61 23.88
N GLY A 1042 -33.47 20.55 24.97
CA GLY A 1042 -34.92 20.43 24.91
C GLY A 1042 -35.66 21.60 24.23
N SER A 1043 -35.05 22.77 24.09
CA SER A 1043 -35.62 23.89 23.33
C SER A 1043 -35.45 23.74 21.83
N LEU A 1044 -34.34 23.14 21.35
CA LEU A 1044 -34.18 22.79 19.93
C LEU A 1044 -35.28 21.83 19.45
N ARG A 1045 -35.70 20.88 20.31
CA ARG A 1045 -36.81 19.94 20.02
C ARG A 1045 -38.18 20.62 19.83
N LYS A 1046 -38.34 21.90 20.16
CA LYS A 1046 -39.57 22.67 19.89
C LYS A 1046 -39.67 23.14 18.43
N VAL A 1047 -38.54 23.21 17.72
CA VAL A 1047 -38.46 23.83 16.39
C VAL A 1047 -38.81 22.80 15.32
N VAL A 1048 -39.98 22.97 14.68
CA VAL A 1048 -40.33 22.22 13.46
C VAL A 1048 -39.48 22.75 12.31
N LEU A 1049 -38.39 22.04 12.00
CA LEU A 1049 -37.36 22.50 11.07
C LEU A 1049 -37.92 22.93 9.71
N GLU A 1050 -38.88 22.20 9.14
CA GLU A 1050 -39.44 22.54 7.83
C GLU A 1050 -40.24 23.85 7.83
N GLU A 1051 -41.01 24.11 8.90
CA GLU A 1051 -41.74 25.38 9.08
C GLU A 1051 -40.78 26.55 9.30
N TYR A 1052 -39.71 26.33 10.08
CA TYR A 1052 -38.66 27.32 10.31
C TYR A 1052 -37.95 27.68 8.99
N LEU A 1053 -37.51 26.69 8.21
CA LEU A 1053 -36.85 26.91 6.92
C LEU A 1053 -37.76 27.60 5.90
N ALA A 1054 -39.05 27.25 5.85
CA ALA A 1054 -40.03 27.93 5.00
C ALA A 1054 -40.24 29.39 5.42
N SER A 1055 -40.25 29.69 6.74
CA SER A 1055 -40.36 31.06 7.25
C SER A 1055 -39.16 31.93 6.86
N LYS A 1056 -37.95 31.35 6.85
CA LYS A 1056 -36.68 32.01 6.51
C LYS A 1056 -36.35 31.95 5.00
N LYS A 1057 -37.11 31.18 4.20
CA LYS A 1057 -36.88 30.87 2.77
C LYS A 1057 -35.51 30.22 2.51
N ARG A 1058 -35.22 29.16 3.28
CA ARG A 1058 -33.95 28.40 3.26
C ARG A 1058 -34.19 26.89 3.16
N GLU A 1059 -35.24 26.47 2.46
CA GLU A 1059 -35.64 25.07 2.28
C GLU A 1059 -34.54 24.21 1.64
N ASN A 1060 -33.58 24.83 0.95
CA ASN A 1060 -32.36 24.23 0.39
C ASN A 1060 -31.17 24.19 1.37
N LYS A 1061 -31.41 24.34 2.68
CA LYS A 1061 -30.43 24.20 3.76
C LYS A 1061 -30.86 23.20 4.85
N LYS A 1062 -31.71 22.22 4.51
CA LYS A 1062 -32.31 21.28 5.46
C LYS A 1062 -31.26 20.41 6.17
N GLU A 1063 -30.31 19.84 5.43
CA GLU A 1063 -29.25 19.01 6.03
C GLU A 1063 -28.24 19.87 6.81
N THR A 1064 -27.97 21.08 6.32
CA THR A 1064 -27.11 22.07 6.99
C THR A 1064 -27.67 22.45 8.37
N TYR A 1065 -28.96 22.80 8.44
CA TYR A 1065 -29.62 23.11 9.71
C TYR A 1065 -29.83 21.87 10.59
N GLY A 1066 -30.07 20.69 10.01
CA GLY A 1066 -30.11 19.42 10.76
C GLY A 1066 -28.79 19.11 11.47
N ASN A 1067 -27.65 19.31 10.79
CA ASN A 1067 -26.32 19.23 11.39
C ASN A 1067 -26.15 20.27 12.51
N ILE A 1068 -26.53 21.54 12.28
CA ILE A 1068 -26.46 22.62 13.28
C ILE A 1068 -27.28 22.28 14.53
N MET A 1069 -28.53 21.83 14.39
CA MET A 1069 -29.38 21.47 15.54
C MET A 1069 -28.79 20.31 16.35
N ARG A 1070 -28.19 19.32 15.70
CA ARG A 1070 -27.51 18.21 16.39
C ARG A 1070 -26.28 18.68 17.16
N GLU A 1071 -25.41 19.44 16.51
CA GLU A 1071 -24.14 19.92 17.10
C GLU A 1071 -24.36 21.01 18.17
N LEU A 1072 -25.43 21.81 18.10
CA LEU A 1072 -25.88 22.67 19.21
C LEU A 1072 -26.52 21.88 20.36
N SER A 1073 -27.01 20.66 20.12
CA SER A 1073 -27.53 19.78 21.19
C SER A 1073 -26.43 18.99 21.91
N CYS A 1074 -25.37 18.61 21.19
CA CYS A 1074 -24.22 17.87 21.72
C CYS A 1074 -23.01 18.07 20.77
N GLY A 1075 -22.15 19.04 21.09
CA GLY A 1075 -21.02 19.45 20.25
C GLY A 1075 -19.94 18.36 20.16
N PHE A 1076 -19.48 18.07 18.94
CA PHE A 1076 -18.43 17.07 18.66
C PHE A 1076 -18.69 15.64 19.17
N GLN A 1077 -19.93 15.25 19.51
CA GLN A 1077 -20.29 13.88 19.93
C GLN A 1077 -19.58 12.82 19.07
N ASP A 1078 -18.87 11.86 19.67
CA ASP A 1078 -18.14 10.84 18.90
C ASP A 1078 -19.13 9.87 18.22
N TRP A 1079 -19.11 9.83 16.89
CA TRP A 1079 -20.00 9.02 16.05
C TRP A 1079 -19.54 7.55 15.91
N ARG A 1080 -18.34 7.21 16.40
CA ARG A 1080 -17.79 5.84 16.31
C ARG A 1080 -18.67 4.82 17.01
N MET A 1081 -18.53 3.56 16.60
CA MET A 1081 -19.13 2.44 17.32
C MET A 1081 -18.50 2.35 18.72
N PRO A 1082 -19.29 2.22 19.80
CA PRO A 1082 -18.75 1.99 21.13
C PRO A 1082 -17.82 0.78 21.14
N TYR A 1083 -16.76 0.81 21.96
CA TYR A 1083 -15.87 -0.33 22.11
C TYR A 1083 -16.67 -1.57 22.54
N LYS A 1084 -16.40 -2.70 21.87
CA LYS A 1084 -17.00 -4.00 22.15
C LYS A 1084 -15.89 -4.94 22.59
N ASP A 1085 -16.05 -5.53 23.78
CA ASP A 1085 -15.12 -6.56 24.26
C ASP A 1085 -15.10 -7.76 23.30
N PRO A 1086 -13.95 -8.45 23.14
CA PRO A 1086 -13.85 -9.68 22.37
C PRO A 1086 -14.82 -10.76 22.85
N THR A 1087 -15.39 -11.54 21.92
CA THR A 1087 -16.08 -12.80 22.25
C THR A 1087 -15.08 -13.86 22.73
N PRO A 1088 -15.53 -14.96 23.37
CA PRO A 1088 -14.64 -16.05 23.78
C PRO A 1088 -13.83 -16.65 22.62
N ASP A 1089 -14.40 -16.70 21.41
CA ASP A 1089 -13.72 -17.18 20.21
C ASP A 1089 -12.69 -16.16 19.71
N GLU A 1090 -13.00 -14.86 19.74
CA GLU A 1090 -12.03 -13.78 19.48
C GLU A 1090 -10.90 -13.79 20.54
N GLU A 1091 -11.19 -14.02 21.83
CA GLU A 1091 -10.16 -14.23 22.87
C GLU A 1091 -9.30 -15.47 22.57
N PHE A 1092 -9.88 -16.56 22.07
CA PHE A 1092 -9.16 -17.78 21.71
C PHE A 1092 -8.25 -17.58 20.50
N TYR A 1093 -8.75 -17.01 19.40
CA TYR A 1093 -7.96 -16.75 18.20
C TYR A 1093 -6.79 -15.80 18.50
N MET A 1094 -7.01 -14.71 19.23
CA MET A 1094 -5.92 -13.79 19.62
C MET A 1094 -4.87 -14.41 20.56
N ASN A 1095 -5.24 -15.42 21.37
CA ASN A 1095 -4.31 -16.11 22.28
C ASN A 1095 -3.72 -17.42 21.71
N SER A 1096 -4.14 -17.86 20.53
CA SER A 1096 -3.60 -19.04 19.84
C SER A 1096 -2.84 -18.70 18.57
N GLY A 1097 -3.22 -17.62 17.88
CA GLY A 1097 -2.76 -17.31 16.51
C GLY A 1097 -3.54 -18.05 15.43
N GLU A 1098 -4.52 -18.87 15.81
CA GLU A 1098 -5.40 -19.63 14.91
C GLU A 1098 -6.57 -18.76 14.40
N THR A 1099 -7.29 -19.27 13.40
CA THR A 1099 -8.54 -18.67 12.89
C THR A 1099 -9.60 -19.75 12.67
N GLU A 1100 -10.84 -19.34 12.39
CA GLU A 1100 -11.93 -20.23 11.96
C GLU A 1100 -11.58 -21.03 10.68
N ASP A 1101 -10.63 -20.52 9.89
CA ASP A 1101 -10.07 -21.18 8.71
C ASP A 1101 -9.05 -22.29 9.03
N THR A 1102 -8.42 -22.27 10.22
CA THR A 1102 -7.50 -23.32 10.65
C THR A 1102 -8.15 -24.28 11.66
N ILE A 1103 -8.84 -23.76 12.68
CA ILE A 1103 -9.52 -24.53 13.72
C ILE A 1103 -10.95 -24.01 13.93
N ALA A 1104 -11.92 -24.89 13.69
CA ALA A 1104 -13.34 -24.67 13.95
C ALA A 1104 -14.00 -26.02 14.29
N GLU A 1105 -15.24 -25.99 14.82
CA GLU A 1105 -15.99 -27.20 15.13
C GLU A 1105 -16.16 -28.09 13.89
N GLY A 1106 -15.87 -29.39 14.03
CA GLY A 1106 -15.96 -30.36 12.94
C GLY A 1106 -14.79 -30.39 11.95
N ARG A 1107 -13.77 -29.52 12.07
CA ARG A 1107 -12.52 -29.67 11.29
C ARG A 1107 -11.74 -30.92 11.74
N ILE A 1108 -11.16 -31.63 10.77
CA ILE A 1108 -10.18 -32.68 11.05
C ILE A 1108 -8.83 -32.01 11.27
N VAL A 1109 -8.19 -32.29 12.41
CA VAL A 1109 -6.88 -31.71 12.78
C VAL A 1109 -5.89 -32.81 13.16
N GLN A 1110 -4.62 -32.62 12.79
CA GLN A 1110 -3.55 -33.54 13.19
C GLN A 1110 -3.18 -33.30 14.65
N ALA A 1111 -3.12 -34.37 15.45
CA ALA A 1111 -2.94 -34.29 16.90
C ALA A 1111 -2.00 -35.39 17.43
N THR A 1112 -0.87 -34.98 17.98
CA THR A 1112 0.09 -35.90 18.62
C THR A 1112 -0.36 -36.25 20.03
N VAL A 1113 -0.59 -37.53 20.33
CA VAL A 1113 -0.91 -37.98 21.70
C VAL A 1113 0.29 -37.77 22.62
N ARG A 1114 0.15 -36.93 23.66
CA ARG A 1114 1.23 -36.60 24.61
C ARG A 1114 1.12 -37.31 25.96
N ARG A 1115 -0.09 -37.64 26.42
CA ARG A 1115 -0.29 -38.35 27.71
C ARG A 1115 -1.60 -39.14 27.74
N LEU A 1116 -1.52 -40.44 27.99
CA LEU A 1116 -2.68 -41.29 28.29
C LEU A 1116 -3.03 -41.22 29.79
N GLN A 1117 -4.32 -41.25 30.11
CA GLN A 1117 -4.87 -41.40 31.46
C GLN A 1117 -6.07 -42.37 31.43
N SER A 1118 -6.52 -42.82 32.60
CA SER A 1118 -7.69 -43.71 32.68
C SER A 1118 -8.94 -43.04 32.09
N GLY A 1119 -9.38 -43.50 30.92
CA GLY A 1119 -10.58 -43.01 30.23
C GLY A 1119 -10.40 -41.77 29.33
N ARG A 1120 -9.17 -41.25 29.16
CA ARG A 1120 -8.89 -40.11 28.27
C ARG A 1120 -7.45 -40.09 27.74
N ALA A 1121 -7.28 -39.63 26.50
CA ALA A 1121 -6.00 -39.26 25.92
C ALA A 1121 -5.89 -37.72 25.89
N ILE A 1122 -4.71 -37.20 26.25
CA ILE A 1122 -4.36 -35.79 26.09
C ILE A 1122 -3.45 -35.70 24.87
N CYS A 1123 -3.87 -34.90 23.89
CA CYS A 1123 -3.21 -34.70 22.62
C CYS A 1123 -2.73 -33.25 22.52
N VAL A 1124 -1.77 -32.99 21.64
CA VAL A 1124 -1.32 -31.63 21.29
C VAL A 1124 -1.29 -31.50 19.78
N LEU A 1125 -1.92 -30.44 19.27
CA LEU A 1125 -1.88 -30.03 17.87
C LEU A 1125 -0.52 -29.43 17.52
N ASP A 1126 -0.20 -29.33 16.24
CA ASP A 1126 1.12 -28.84 15.81
C ASP A 1126 1.33 -27.34 16.14
N SER A 1127 0.25 -26.58 16.35
CA SER A 1127 0.25 -25.22 16.93
C SER A 1127 0.45 -25.16 18.46
N GLY A 1128 0.69 -26.29 19.13
CA GLY A 1128 0.89 -26.38 20.58
C GLY A 1128 -0.39 -26.38 21.43
N LEU A 1129 -1.56 -26.20 20.80
CA LEU A 1129 -2.87 -26.31 21.46
C LEU A 1129 -3.09 -27.72 22.04
N THR A 1130 -3.63 -27.80 23.25
CA THR A 1130 -3.87 -29.08 23.96
C THR A 1130 -5.32 -29.55 23.77
N GLY A 1131 -5.50 -30.67 23.09
CA GLY A 1131 -6.78 -31.37 22.95
C GLY A 1131 -6.95 -32.50 23.96
N MET A 1132 -8.19 -32.95 24.16
CA MET A 1132 -8.52 -34.12 24.98
C MET A 1132 -9.53 -35.00 24.25
N LEU A 1133 -9.17 -36.26 24.03
CA LEU A 1133 -10.07 -37.30 23.54
C LEU A 1133 -10.55 -38.12 24.74
N THR A 1134 -11.85 -38.23 24.93
CA THR A 1134 -12.45 -39.12 25.94
C THR A 1134 -12.56 -40.53 25.40
N LYS A 1135 -12.86 -41.51 26.26
CA LYS A 1135 -13.14 -42.89 25.82
C LYS A 1135 -14.34 -42.96 24.85
N GLU A 1136 -15.31 -42.05 24.98
CA GLU A 1136 -16.55 -42.07 24.20
C GLU A 1136 -16.30 -41.66 22.74
N ASP A 1137 -15.29 -40.82 22.50
CA ASP A 1137 -14.86 -40.38 21.16
C ASP A 1137 -14.17 -41.49 20.34
N PHE A 1138 -13.76 -42.60 20.98
CA PHE A 1138 -13.21 -43.80 20.33
C PHE A 1138 -14.28 -44.90 20.09
N VAL A 1139 -15.56 -44.63 20.37
CA VAL A 1139 -16.67 -45.61 20.28
C VAL A 1139 -17.73 -45.17 19.24
N ARG A 1140 -17.50 -44.03 18.57
CA ARG A 1140 -18.21 -43.61 17.36
C ARG A 1140 -17.42 -44.01 16.11
#